data_AF-A0A4S4K772-F1
#
_entry.id   AF-A0A4S4K772-F1
#
_cell.length_a   1.000
_cell.length_b   1.000
_cell.length_c   1.000
_cell.angle_alpha   90.00
_cell.angle_beta   90.00
_cell.angle_gamma   90.00
#
_symmetry.space_group_name_H-M   'P 1'
#
loop_
_entity.id
_entity.type
_entity.pdbx_description
1 polymer ?
#
loop_
_entity_poly.entity_id
_entity_poly.type
_entity_poly.pdbx_seq_one_letter_code
_entity_poly.pdbx_strand_id
1 'polypeptide(L)'
;MASSSSATFRFTIHNVVITNADTGIFQQWNWGFTFKNIQISGCRIGFGLNTGGLTEAGQTAGSIVILDSSISATTAAVQTSSDQSSSLGGSIVLQNVDLSGSPVGVVDGSNNHFLVGGGTVNQFVLGNVYSGDTNTYTYTHVAASGPNLPPALLDPSSSNNGVFFRTRPQYQAYAADQFISAKANGVKCDGTTDDTTNLQNLINDYWGCKIIYLDAGTCKVTSTIVVPAGAIIVGEFWTTILASGSKFSDASNPVPVLQVGNPGDTGGVEISDIVVSTTAGSAGAICIEWNVKGEAGTVGMWDVHVRIGGAIGTGIQVGQCPAGGSTTSTTCQGAFLGLHVKATGSGYFENVWVWTADHDLDDPGQGQIDSFNARGIFIDHAVGPAFYQYSIVGSNNVYAGMIQVRHSRAYTSVASSSRNIQTETPYYQPVPAVPAPFQSSATWNDPSWANSGSAWALNIASSSDIFIYGAGLYSFFINYSKTCKTSVSCQKSLVLVDSDSAAIYIYSLSTIGATTMLTIDSTDVISQSDNTDGLQSTVSKWSATKTTPTNPTPPPTPVGCASLQTAAIVILAAMDILMDPGAGFWYNRDCGRDGICGHYPEPGTSSPGLSAQEWTNVNTFETIYNTMWQTQDNDYQDLIEEQAVVPNKDHGDGNVLPVTGSFNAAWAGLMYIKVQQYNDAHGLNPGSTYYYVRVPFQFARKTYLMQVKDRANDIQQGIAATWLASSGCGGGVPQLTSGTGPNTITSHLFFSLTVALTQYSDPDGTLRGWADKPGTRLGRDKHYEIPTVFGLMAQIPRAMHQTITSAMATLTGDTSYIDFALTTLDGVVNSPGTPPLPQTDNGSNFPEIVNGNLAEWCDGASSSTCNNDQQYFKGAFMKHLQYFLDNVNNTVRDHYASFVGEQASAVIHYGTNSDGDIGSVWYAPE
;
A
#
# COMPACT_ATOMS: atom_id res chain seq x y z
N MET A 1 4.18 3.84 -38.11
CA MET A 1 3.32 4.86 -38.76
C MET A 1 3.78 6.22 -38.25
N ALA A 2 4.24 7.11 -39.12
CA ALA A 2 4.58 8.49 -38.75
C ALA A 2 4.67 9.35 -40.02
N SER A 3 3.62 10.12 -40.31
CA SER A 3 3.62 11.11 -41.40
C SER A 3 3.09 12.45 -40.89
N SER A 4 4.02 13.34 -40.55
CA SER A 4 3.92 14.80 -40.70
C SER A 4 2.74 15.59 -40.10
N SER A 5 1.91 15.04 -39.19
CA SER A 5 0.87 15.85 -38.51
C SER A 5 0.58 15.50 -37.04
N SER A 6 0.99 14.33 -36.54
CA SER A 6 0.79 13.93 -35.13
C SER A 6 1.85 14.52 -34.19
N ALA A 7 1.85 15.85 -34.11
CA ALA A 7 2.79 16.66 -33.34
C ALA A 7 2.15 16.97 -31.97
N THR A 8 2.64 16.41 -30.85
CA THR A 8 1.95 16.55 -29.55
C THR A 8 2.79 17.12 -28.39
N PHE A 9 2.20 18.10 -27.70
CA PHE A 9 2.74 18.82 -26.57
C PHE A 9 3.04 17.95 -25.33
N ARG A 10 2.09 17.12 -24.87
CA ARG A 10 2.21 16.29 -23.66
C ARG A 10 1.37 15.01 -23.75
N PHE A 11 1.86 13.92 -23.15
CA PHE A 11 1.23 12.59 -23.09
C PHE A 11 1.78 11.76 -21.91
N THR A 12 1.17 10.60 -21.65
CA THR A 12 1.92 9.45 -21.11
C THR A 12 1.45 8.19 -21.77
N ILE A 13 2.36 7.25 -21.93
CA ILE A 13 2.09 5.95 -22.52
C ILE A 13 2.43 4.89 -21.46
N HIS A 14 1.60 3.86 -21.32
CA HIS A 14 1.88 2.77 -20.39
C HIS A 14 1.49 1.40 -20.92
N ASN A 15 2.12 0.36 -20.38
CA ASN A 15 1.86 -1.04 -20.71
C ASN A 15 1.98 -1.33 -22.22
N VAL A 16 3.12 -0.93 -22.81
CA VAL A 16 3.39 -1.07 -24.25
C VAL A 16 4.59 -1.97 -24.48
N VAL A 17 4.41 -2.99 -25.31
CA VAL A 17 5.47 -3.91 -25.74
C VAL A 17 5.89 -3.57 -27.17
N ILE A 18 7.19 -3.37 -27.39
CA ILE A 18 7.78 -3.07 -28.70
C ILE A 18 8.89 -4.08 -28.98
N THR A 19 8.81 -4.77 -30.12
CA THR A 19 9.79 -5.78 -30.50
C THR A 19 10.32 -5.53 -31.92
N ASN A 20 11.64 -5.72 -32.10
CA ASN A 20 12.31 -5.74 -33.41
C ASN A 20 12.12 -4.47 -34.29
N ALA A 21 11.97 -3.29 -33.67
CA ALA A 21 12.01 -2.01 -34.37
C ALA A 21 13.45 -1.48 -34.48
N ASP A 22 13.78 -0.66 -35.47
CA ASP A 22 15.11 -0.02 -35.52
C ASP A 22 15.29 0.94 -34.32
N THR A 23 14.33 1.85 -34.14
CA THR A 23 14.18 2.66 -32.93
C THR A 23 12.83 2.31 -32.31
N GLY A 24 12.78 1.95 -31.03
CA GLY A 24 11.55 1.55 -30.35
C GLY A 24 10.55 2.69 -30.27
N ILE A 25 10.96 3.82 -29.68
CA ILE A 25 10.19 5.07 -29.61
C ILE A 25 11.07 6.21 -30.12
N PHE A 26 10.60 6.96 -31.13
CA PHE A 26 11.29 8.16 -31.62
C PHE A 26 10.50 9.42 -31.24
N GLN A 27 11.01 10.22 -30.30
CA GLN A 27 10.39 11.46 -29.87
C GLN A 27 10.92 12.63 -30.71
N GLN A 28 10.12 13.08 -31.67
CA GLN A 28 10.49 14.20 -32.54
C GLN A 28 10.47 15.55 -31.80
N TRP A 29 9.46 15.77 -30.95
CA TRP A 29 9.39 16.90 -30.02
C TRP A 29 8.31 16.67 -28.95
N ASN A 30 8.37 17.40 -27.83
CA ASN A 30 7.33 17.52 -26.81
C ASN A 30 7.64 18.71 -25.88
N TRP A 31 6.75 19.00 -24.93
CA TRP A 31 7.04 19.77 -23.70
C TRP A 31 7.27 18.85 -22.50
N GLY A 32 6.58 17.71 -22.45
CA GLY A 32 6.86 16.65 -21.48
C GLY A 32 5.99 15.41 -21.61
N PHE A 33 6.61 14.23 -21.60
CA PHE A 33 5.96 12.92 -21.68
C PHE A 33 6.42 12.04 -20.50
N THR A 34 5.52 11.25 -19.90
CA THR A 34 5.92 10.12 -19.06
C THR A 34 5.70 8.81 -19.82
N PHE A 35 6.42 7.76 -19.44
CA PHE A 35 6.35 6.43 -19.99
C PHE A 35 6.42 5.46 -18.81
N LYS A 36 5.49 4.50 -18.70
CA LYS A 36 5.44 3.56 -17.57
C LYS A 36 5.21 2.12 -18.03
N ASN A 37 5.98 1.15 -17.53
CA ASN A 37 5.86 -0.24 -17.98
C ASN A 37 5.93 -0.34 -19.52
N ILE A 38 7.00 0.20 -20.08
CA ILE A 38 7.36 0.00 -21.48
C ILE A 38 8.34 -1.16 -21.54
N GLN A 39 8.11 -2.08 -22.47
CA GLN A 39 8.89 -3.30 -22.65
C GLN A 39 9.47 -3.29 -24.06
N ILE A 40 10.75 -2.93 -24.20
CA ILE A 40 11.42 -2.84 -25.51
C ILE A 40 12.42 -3.98 -25.63
N SER A 41 12.37 -4.74 -26.74
CA SER A 41 13.35 -5.80 -27.02
C SER A 41 13.71 -5.90 -28.51
N GLY A 42 14.93 -6.38 -28.79
CA GLY A 42 15.43 -6.57 -30.16
C GLY A 42 15.57 -5.29 -30.98
N CYS A 43 15.60 -4.12 -30.34
CA CYS A 43 15.71 -2.84 -31.04
C CYS A 43 17.18 -2.39 -31.16
N ARG A 44 17.50 -1.46 -32.08
CA ARG A 44 18.84 -0.84 -32.13
C ARG A 44 18.94 0.29 -31.11
N ILE A 45 17.97 1.19 -31.10
CA ILE A 45 17.78 2.24 -30.09
C ILE A 45 16.47 1.95 -29.35
N GLY A 46 16.45 2.09 -28.02
CA GLY A 46 15.21 2.05 -27.24
C GLY A 46 14.38 3.31 -27.48
N PHE A 47 14.80 4.43 -26.89
CA PHE A 47 14.25 5.76 -27.06
C PHE A 47 15.23 6.65 -27.84
N GLY A 48 14.87 7.06 -29.06
CA GLY A 48 15.59 8.07 -29.83
C GLY A 48 14.93 9.43 -29.63
N LEU A 49 15.65 10.41 -29.09
CA LEU A 49 15.11 11.72 -28.72
C LEU A 49 15.77 12.81 -29.56
N ASN A 50 14.95 13.59 -30.26
CA ASN A 50 15.40 14.85 -30.82
C ASN A 50 15.44 15.90 -29.70
N THR A 51 16.57 16.57 -29.50
CA THR A 51 16.88 17.47 -28.35
C THR A 51 17.70 18.70 -28.80
N GLY A 52 17.82 19.70 -27.91
CA GLY A 52 18.65 20.91 -28.07
C GLY A 52 17.88 22.19 -28.47
N GLY A 53 16.56 22.11 -28.62
CA GLY A 53 15.70 23.19 -29.09
C GLY A 53 15.20 24.11 -27.99
N LEU A 54 15.92 25.20 -27.70
CA LEU A 54 15.60 26.14 -26.60
C LEU A 54 14.61 27.27 -26.98
N THR A 55 13.83 27.12 -28.05
CA THR A 55 12.83 28.13 -28.49
C THR A 55 11.60 27.48 -29.12
N GLU A 56 10.44 28.17 -29.11
CA GLU A 56 9.20 27.71 -29.78
C GLU A 56 9.41 27.40 -31.28
N ALA A 57 10.25 28.18 -31.97
CA ALA A 57 10.55 27.98 -33.40
C ALA A 57 11.50 26.79 -33.67
N GLY A 58 12.31 26.40 -32.68
CA GLY A 58 13.26 25.29 -32.75
C GLY A 58 12.87 24.09 -31.88
N GLN A 59 11.61 23.99 -31.46
CA GLN A 59 11.14 23.05 -30.43
C GLN A 59 11.55 21.59 -30.71
N THR A 60 12.20 20.98 -29.72
CA THR A 60 12.55 19.55 -29.69
C THR A 60 11.83 18.85 -28.53
N ALA A 61 12.27 17.66 -28.11
CA ALA A 61 11.74 17.01 -26.91
C ALA A 61 12.32 17.72 -25.68
N GLY A 62 11.43 18.29 -24.85
CA GLY A 62 11.80 19.00 -23.64
C GLY A 62 11.92 18.09 -22.42
N SER A 63 10.99 17.14 -22.24
CA SER A 63 11.15 16.14 -21.18
C SER A 63 10.60 14.77 -21.50
N ILE A 64 11.31 13.76 -21.02
CA ILE A 64 10.79 12.41 -20.86
C ILE A 64 11.04 11.87 -19.44
N VAL A 65 10.05 11.17 -18.91
CA VAL A 65 10.16 10.33 -17.72
C VAL A 65 9.91 8.88 -18.15
N ILE A 66 10.76 7.93 -17.73
CA ILE A 66 10.59 6.49 -17.98
C ILE A 66 10.57 5.77 -16.63
N LEU A 67 9.48 5.04 -16.36
CA LEU A 67 9.19 4.39 -15.08
C LEU A 67 8.95 2.90 -15.27
N ASP A 68 9.39 2.08 -14.33
CA ASP A 68 8.98 0.67 -14.15
C ASP A 68 9.05 -0.15 -15.46
N SER A 69 10.11 0.02 -16.24
CA SER A 69 10.23 -0.43 -17.65
C SER A 69 11.43 -1.35 -17.86
N SER A 70 11.43 -2.19 -18.91
CA SER A 70 12.65 -2.90 -19.36
C SER A 70 12.99 -2.53 -20.80
N ILE A 71 14.27 -2.25 -21.05
CA ILE A 71 14.77 -1.81 -22.35
C ILE A 71 16.00 -2.64 -22.73
N SER A 72 15.80 -3.51 -23.72
CA SER A 72 16.87 -4.20 -24.43
C SER A 72 17.05 -3.62 -25.84
N ALA A 73 18.14 -2.89 -26.02
CA ALA A 73 18.54 -2.23 -27.26
C ALA A 73 20.03 -2.45 -27.55
N THR A 74 20.39 -2.74 -28.80
CA THR A 74 21.76 -3.16 -29.16
C THR A 74 22.79 -2.03 -29.23
N THR A 75 22.34 -0.76 -29.34
CA THR A 75 23.21 0.43 -29.35
C THR A 75 23.07 1.20 -28.04
N ALA A 76 21.85 1.68 -27.71
CA ALA A 76 21.58 2.40 -26.47
C ALA A 76 20.10 2.32 -26.08
N ALA A 77 19.81 2.27 -24.78
CA ALA A 77 18.44 2.32 -24.27
C ALA A 77 17.79 3.69 -24.49
N VAL A 78 18.54 4.78 -24.30
CA VAL A 78 18.15 6.15 -24.64
C VAL A 78 19.29 6.86 -25.37
N GLN A 79 18.97 7.50 -26.50
CA GLN A 79 19.91 8.31 -27.28
C GLN A 79 19.31 9.69 -27.60
N THR A 80 20.02 10.77 -27.30
CA THR A 80 19.64 12.13 -27.71
C THR A 80 20.32 12.56 -29.01
N SER A 81 19.83 13.63 -29.65
CA SER A 81 20.39 14.15 -30.91
C SER A 81 21.38 15.30 -30.74
N SER A 82 21.38 15.97 -29.58
CA SER A 82 22.29 17.07 -29.24
C SER A 82 23.23 16.67 -28.11
N ASP A 83 24.36 17.38 -28.00
CA ASP A 83 25.19 17.41 -26.79
C ASP A 83 24.34 17.80 -25.57
N GLN A 84 24.50 17.09 -24.46
CA GLN A 84 23.94 17.46 -23.15
C GLN A 84 24.96 17.24 -22.01
N SER A 85 26.25 17.45 -22.28
CA SER A 85 27.31 17.26 -21.28
C SER A 85 27.37 18.35 -20.21
N SER A 86 26.83 19.54 -20.47
CA SER A 86 27.03 20.73 -19.60
C SER A 86 25.81 21.64 -19.42
N SER A 87 24.70 21.38 -20.10
CA SER A 87 23.51 22.23 -20.07
C SER A 87 22.24 21.49 -20.50
N LEU A 88 21.09 21.91 -19.97
CA LEU A 88 19.78 21.38 -20.35
C LEU A 88 19.48 21.64 -21.84
N GLY A 89 18.99 20.61 -22.53
CA GLY A 89 18.38 20.71 -23.85
C GLY A 89 17.33 19.63 -24.12
N GLY A 90 16.75 19.07 -23.07
CA GLY A 90 15.86 17.91 -23.11
C GLY A 90 16.07 17.02 -21.90
N SER A 91 15.32 17.28 -20.83
CA SER A 91 15.34 16.56 -19.55
C SER A 91 15.02 15.07 -19.72
N ILE A 92 15.76 14.22 -19.01
CA ILE A 92 15.53 12.77 -18.99
C ILE A 92 15.50 12.29 -17.54
N VAL A 93 14.43 11.60 -17.15
CA VAL A 93 14.32 10.92 -15.86
C VAL A 93 14.04 9.44 -16.10
N LEU A 94 14.87 8.55 -15.55
CA LEU A 94 14.60 7.12 -15.46
C LEU A 94 14.41 6.76 -13.98
N GLN A 95 13.43 5.92 -13.67
CA GLN A 95 13.30 5.32 -12.33
C GLN A 95 12.73 3.90 -12.43
N ASN A 96 13.33 2.97 -11.71
CA ASN A 96 13.04 1.54 -11.79
C ASN A 96 13.04 1.00 -13.24
N VAL A 97 14.16 1.20 -13.94
CA VAL A 97 14.29 0.80 -15.35
C VAL A 97 15.36 -0.28 -15.50
N ASP A 98 14.97 -1.46 -15.94
CA ASP A 98 15.87 -2.56 -16.28
C ASP A 98 16.55 -2.32 -17.63
N LEU A 99 17.87 -2.15 -17.59
CA LEU A 99 18.74 -1.98 -18.77
C LEU A 99 19.69 -3.17 -18.97
N SER A 100 19.44 -4.32 -18.33
CA SER A 100 20.27 -5.53 -18.43
C SER A 100 20.49 -6.00 -19.88
N GLY A 101 19.48 -5.84 -20.72
CA GLY A 101 19.53 -6.16 -22.15
C GLY A 101 20.12 -5.06 -23.06
N SER A 102 20.71 -4.01 -22.50
CA SER A 102 21.32 -2.88 -23.24
C SER A 102 22.78 -2.65 -22.81
N PRO A 103 23.75 -2.42 -23.73
CA PRO A 103 25.14 -2.16 -23.35
C PRO A 103 25.37 -0.71 -22.89
N VAL A 104 24.56 0.23 -23.39
CA VAL A 104 24.60 1.66 -23.07
C VAL A 104 23.22 2.07 -22.58
N GLY A 105 23.15 2.76 -21.45
CA GLY A 105 21.90 3.25 -20.88
C GLY A 105 21.47 4.56 -21.52
N VAL A 106 22.24 5.62 -21.31
CA VAL A 106 21.94 6.96 -21.83
C VAL A 106 23.19 7.56 -22.47
N VAL A 107 23.08 7.98 -23.73
CA VAL A 107 24.14 8.59 -24.55
C VAL A 107 23.60 9.78 -25.34
N ASP A 108 24.45 10.77 -25.62
CA ASP A 108 24.08 11.96 -26.38
C ASP A 108 24.51 11.98 -27.85
N GLY A 109 24.13 13.05 -28.56
CA GLY A 109 24.48 13.25 -29.98
C GLY A 109 25.98 13.47 -30.23
N SER A 110 26.73 13.85 -29.20
CA SER A 110 28.20 13.99 -29.20
C SER A 110 28.91 12.68 -28.80
N ASN A 111 28.17 11.60 -28.52
CA ASN A 111 28.67 10.35 -27.97
C ASN A 111 29.33 10.50 -26.57
N ASN A 112 28.80 11.39 -25.73
CA ASN A 112 29.03 11.37 -24.28
C ASN A 112 28.11 10.32 -23.64
N HIS A 113 28.68 9.42 -22.82
CA HIS A 113 27.94 8.34 -22.15
C HIS A 113 27.66 8.75 -20.71
N PHE A 114 26.40 8.95 -20.36
CA PHE A 114 25.98 9.40 -19.02
C PHE A 114 25.58 8.25 -18.09
N LEU A 115 25.06 7.17 -18.68
CA LEU A 115 24.60 6.00 -17.93
C LEU A 115 25.02 4.73 -18.67
N VAL A 116 25.73 3.84 -17.97
CA VAL A 116 26.04 2.49 -18.46
C VAL A 116 24.78 1.63 -18.45
N GLY A 117 24.70 0.67 -19.38
CA GLY A 117 23.65 -0.35 -19.35
C GLY A 117 24.06 -1.57 -18.49
N GLY A 118 23.38 -2.70 -18.69
CA GLY A 118 23.75 -3.98 -18.08
C GLY A 118 23.18 -4.26 -16.69
N GLY A 119 22.24 -3.45 -16.19
CA GLY A 119 21.54 -3.69 -14.92
C GLY A 119 20.34 -2.76 -14.70
N THR A 120 19.70 -2.88 -13.54
CA THR A 120 18.55 -2.05 -13.15
C THR A 120 18.97 -0.68 -12.63
N VAL A 121 18.30 0.35 -13.11
CA VAL A 121 18.50 1.76 -12.74
C VAL A 121 17.43 2.17 -11.74
N ASN A 122 17.82 2.35 -10.47
CA ASN A 122 16.91 2.81 -9.42
C ASN A 122 16.40 4.22 -9.71
N GLN A 123 17.30 5.19 -9.91
CA GLN A 123 16.97 6.49 -10.50
C GLN A 123 18.15 7.03 -11.30
N PHE A 124 17.86 7.75 -12.38
CA PHE A 124 18.81 8.58 -13.12
C PHE A 124 18.11 9.87 -13.56
N VAL A 125 18.80 10.99 -13.45
CA VAL A 125 18.29 12.30 -13.91
C VAL A 125 19.36 12.96 -14.77
N LEU A 126 18.95 13.44 -15.93
CA LEU A 126 19.72 14.36 -16.78
C LEU A 126 18.96 15.68 -16.87
N GLY A 127 19.60 16.76 -16.41
CA GLY A 127 19.08 18.12 -16.47
C GLY A 127 19.22 18.89 -15.15
N ASN A 128 18.40 19.93 -14.99
CA ASN A 128 18.46 20.84 -13.84
C ASN A 128 17.73 20.27 -12.62
N VAL A 129 18.42 20.18 -11.49
CA VAL A 129 17.87 19.70 -10.22
C VAL A 129 17.93 20.78 -9.14
N TYR A 130 16.83 20.92 -8.41
CA TYR A 130 16.68 21.82 -7.26
C TYR A 130 16.28 21.01 -6.01
N SER A 131 16.58 21.55 -4.83
CA SER A 131 16.16 20.95 -3.55
C SER A 131 15.74 22.01 -2.56
N GLY A 132 14.53 21.90 -2.02
CA GLY A 132 14.05 22.84 -1.02
C GLY A 132 13.86 24.25 -1.58
N ASP A 133 14.27 25.24 -0.79
CA ASP A 133 14.26 26.67 -1.06
C ASP A 133 15.51 27.18 -1.81
N THR A 134 16.39 26.29 -2.28
CA THR A 134 17.56 26.70 -3.07
C THR A 134 17.10 27.31 -4.40
N ASN A 135 17.51 28.55 -4.67
CA ASN A 135 17.22 29.26 -5.93
C ASN A 135 18.26 28.99 -7.05
N THR A 136 19.21 28.09 -6.83
CA THR A 136 20.23 27.68 -7.80
C THR A 136 20.08 26.20 -8.12
N TYR A 137 20.07 25.85 -9.40
CA TYR A 137 20.09 24.45 -9.83
C TYR A 137 21.49 23.83 -9.73
N THR A 138 21.52 22.52 -9.56
CA THR A 138 22.66 21.68 -9.96
C THR A 138 22.33 21.02 -11.29
N TYR A 139 23.12 21.24 -12.33
CA TYR A 139 23.03 20.44 -13.55
C TYR A 139 23.62 19.06 -13.27
N THR A 140 22.88 18.00 -13.59
CA THR A 140 23.30 16.63 -13.31
C THR A 140 23.01 15.70 -14.47
N HIS A 141 23.76 14.59 -14.50
CA HIS A 141 23.63 13.48 -15.43
C HIS A 141 24.10 12.17 -14.75
N VAL A 142 23.87 12.03 -13.43
CA VAL A 142 24.32 10.86 -12.65
C VAL A 142 23.14 10.01 -12.16
N ALA A 143 23.40 8.71 -12.00
CA ALA A 143 22.50 7.81 -11.30
C ALA A 143 22.46 8.15 -9.80
N ALA A 144 21.31 7.90 -9.18
CA ALA A 144 21.07 8.12 -7.76
C ALA A 144 20.15 7.02 -7.20
N SER A 145 20.01 6.96 -5.88
CA SER A 145 18.84 6.32 -5.28
C SER A 145 17.59 7.11 -5.66
N GLY A 146 16.54 6.40 -6.07
CA GLY A 146 15.19 6.95 -6.10
C GLY A 146 14.67 7.19 -4.68
N PRO A 147 13.56 7.93 -4.52
CA PRO A 147 12.86 7.96 -3.25
C PRO A 147 12.27 6.59 -2.94
N ASN A 148 12.20 6.23 -1.66
CA ASN A 148 11.41 5.09 -1.23
C ASN A 148 9.93 5.44 -1.48
N LEU A 149 9.27 4.67 -2.35
CA LEU A 149 7.84 4.80 -2.58
C LEU A 149 7.10 4.00 -1.50
N PRO A 150 6.07 4.57 -0.86
CA PRO A 150 5.20 3.84 0.06
C PRO A 150 4.63 2.57 -0.57
N PRO A 151 4.59 1.42 0.15
CA PRO A 151 4.06 0.15 -0.38
C PRO A 151 2.63 0.27 -0.95
N ALA A 152 1.79 1.13 -0.36
CA ALA A 152 0.43 1.41 -0.84
C ALA A 152 0.35 2.02 -2.26
N LEU A 153 1.47 2.48 -2.82
CA LEU A 153 1.58 2.96 -4.20
C LEU A 153 2.16 1.93 -5.17
N LEU A 154 2.62 0.78 -4.69
CA LEU A 154 3.30 -0.24 -5.47
C LEU A 154 2.34 -1.36 -5.91
N ASP A 155 2.75 -2.08 -6.94
CA ASP A 155 2.09 -3.31 -7.38
C ASP A 155 2.87 -4.52 -6.84
N PRO A 156 2.41 -5.16 -5.74
CA PRO A 156 3.09 -6.33 -5.19
C PRO A 156 3.05 -7.54 -6.15
N SER A 157 2.15 -7.54 -7.15
CA SER A 157 2.10 -8.59 -8.18
C SER A 157 3.05 -8.34 -9.36
N SER A 158 3.64 -7.15 -9.46
CA SER A 158 4.57 -6.81 -10.54
C SER A 158 5.97 -7.32 -10.24
N SER A 159 6.55 -8.07 -11.19
CA SER A 159 7.92 -8.61 -11.09
C SER A 159 9.04 -7.57 -11.04
N ASN A 160 8.71 -6.27 -11.10
CA ASN A 160 9.63 -5.16 -10.90
C ASN A 160 9.28 -4.26 -9.70
N ASN A 161 8.32 -4.65 -8.85
CA ASN A 161 7.82 -3.85 -7.71
C ASN A 161 7.54 -2.37 -8.09
N GLY A 162 7.01 -2.16 -9.30
CA GLY A 162 6.75 -0.82 -9.83
C GLY A 162 5.45 -0.22 -9.29
N VAL A 163 5.19 1.04 -9.61
CA VAL A 163 3.97 1.73 -9.17
C VAL A 163 2.70 1.02 -9.67
N PHE A 164 1.65 0.96 -8.86
CA PHE A 164 0.39 0.34 -9.24
C PHE A 164 -0.20 0.89 -10.54
N PHE A 165 -0.69 0.01 -11.42
CA PHE A 165 -1.53 0.42 -12.54
C PHE A 165 -2.56 -0.64 -12.93
N ARG A 166 -3.74 -0.19 -13.37
CA ARG A 166 -4.80 -1.05 -13.91
C ARG A 166 -5.41 -0.37 -15.14
N THR A 167 -5.30 -1.01 -16.30
CA THR A 167 -5.99 -0.55 -17.51
C THR A 167 -7.51 -0.61 -17.32
N ARG A 168 -8.25 0.33 -17.92
CA ARG A 168 -9.72 0.34 -17.96
C ARG A 168 -10.35 -1.06 -18.11
N PRO A 169 -11.16 -1.51 -17.14
CA PRO A 169 -11.94 -2.75 -17.25
C PRO A 169 -12.89 -2.70 -18.45
N GLN A 170 -13.01 -3.82 -19.19
CA GLN A 170 -14.00 -3.97 -20.27
C GLN A 170 -14.94 -5.15 -20.04
N TYR A 171 -14.90 -5.75 -18.83
CA TYR A 171 -15.84 -6.77 -18.36
C TYR A 171 -16.04 -7.97 -19.30
N GLN A 172 -14.99 -8.37 -20.03
CA GLN A 172 -15.07 -9.38 -21.10
C GLN A 172 -15.49 -10.78 -20.61
N ALA A 173 -15.40 -11.04 -19.30
CA ALA A 173 -15.86 -12.26 -18.67
C ALA A 173 -17.38 -12.28 -18.33
N TYR A 174 -18.08 -11.14 -18.46
CA TYR A 174 -19.49 -11.00 -18.11
C TYR A 174 -20.39 -11.20 -19.34
N ALA A 175 -21.48 -11.93 -19.16
CA ALA A 175 -22.53 -12.07 -20.15
C ALA A 175 -23.45 -10.82 -20.19
N ALA A 176 -24.12 -10.58 -21.33
CA ALA A 176 -24.95 -9.40 -21.53
C ALA A 176 -26.13 -9.28 -20.54
N ASP A 177 -26.63 -10.40 -20.01
CA ASP A 177 -27.69 -10.43 -18.99
C ASP A 177 -27.18 -10.13 -17.56
N GLN A 178 -25.86 -10.01 -17.37
CA GLN A 178 -25.24 -9.48 -16.14
C GLN A 178 -25.15 -7.95 -16.13
N PHE A 179 -25.51 -7.28 -17.23
CA PHE A 179 -25.67 -5.84 -17.30
C PHE A 179 -27.13 -5.44 -17.10
N ILE A 180 -27.38 -4.23 -16.59
CA ILE A 180 -28.73 -3.66 -16.44
C ILE A 180 -28.79 -2.28 -17.10
N SER A 181 -29.54 -2.15 -18.19
CA SER A 181 -29.73 -0.90 -18.94
C SER A 181 -30.60 0.08 -18.16
N ALA A 182 -30.13 1.32 -18.00
CA ALA A 182 -30.84 2.39 -17.32
C ALA A 182 -32.14 2.78 -18.04
N LYS A 183 -32.11 2.86 -19.37
CA LYS A 183 -33.30 3.18 -20.19
C LYS A 183 -34.34 2.08 -20.19
N ALA A 184 -33.91 0.82 -20.20
CA ALA A 184 -34.82 -0.32 -20.04
C ALA A 184 -35.54 -0.30 -18.66
N ASN A 185 -34.93 0.33 -17.65
CA ASN A 185 -35.46 0.43 -16.28
C ASN A 185 -36.00 1.83 -15.93
N GLY A 186 -36.29 2.66 -16.93
CA GLY A 186 -37.12 3.85 -16.77
C GLY A 186 -36.39 5.19 -16.66
N VAL A 187 -35.07 5.19 -16.48
CA VAL A 187 -34.22 6.40 -16.61
C VAL A 187 -34.31 6.91 -18.06
N LYS A 188 -34.51 8.21 -18.30
CA LYS A 188 -34.73 8.73 -19.66
C LYS A 188 -33.45 9.14 -20.36
N CYS A 189 -32.59 9.85 -19.64
CA CYS A 189 -31.38 10.48 -20.16
C CYS A 189 -31.64 11.33 -21.41
N ASP A 190 -32.75 12.08 -21.41
CA ASP A 190 -33.20 12.96 -22.50
C ASP A 190 -32.75 14.44 -22.38
N GLY A 191 -32.01 14.78 -21.32
CA GLY A 191 -31.53 16.12 -21.00
C GLY A 191 -32.54 17.05 -20.33
N THR A 192 -33.79 16.62 -20.14
CA THR A 192 -34.90 17.48 -19.68
C THR A 192 -35.67 16.90 -18.50
N THR A 193 -36.00 15.61 -18.55
CA THR A 193 -36.64 14.83 -17.47
C THR A 193 -35.73 14.77 -16.25
N ASP A 194 -36.30 14.92 -15.05
CA ASP A 194 -35.57 14.67 -13.80
C ASP A 194 -35.47 13.17 -13.55
N ASP A 195 -34.26 12.64 -13.76
CA ASP A 195 -33.95 11.22 -13.64
C ASP A 195 -33.50 10.83 -12.24
N THR A 196 -33.37 11.76 -11.28
CA THR A 196 -32.79 11.52 -9.96
C THR A 196 -33.36 10.28 -9.27
N THR A 197 -34.68 10.17 -9.15
CA THR A 197 -35.32 9.05 -8.46
C THR A 197 -35.12 7.73 -9.20
N ASN A 198 -35.25 7.73 -10.53
CA ASN A 198 -35.14 6.50 -11.31
C ASN A 198 -33.69 5.99 -11.36
N LEU A 199 -32.72 6.90 -11.50
CA LEU A 199 -31.29 6.58 -11.49
C LEU A 199 -30.83 6.09 -10.11
N GLN A 200 -31.28 6.74 -9.03
CA GLN A 200 -30.96 6.27 -7.67
C GLN A 200 -31.59 4.90 -7.37
N ASN A 201 -32.85 4.67 -7.78
CA ASN A 201 -33.50 3.37 -7.60
C ASN A 201 -32.77 2.28 -8.42
N LEU A 202 -32.42 2.54 -9.69
CA LEU A 202 -31.61 1.63 -10.51
C LEU A 202 -30.30 1.25 -9.81
N ILE A 203 -29.60 2.22 -9.23
CA ILE A 203 -28.37 1.94 -8.49
C ILE A 203 -28.68 1.08 -7.26
N ASN A 204 -29.66 1.48 -6.44
CA ASN A 204 -30.04 0.81 -5.19
C ASN A 204 -30.54 -0.64 -5.38
N ASP A 205 -31.23 -0.92 -6.48
CA ASP A 205 -31.83 -2.23 -6.77
C ASP A 205 -30.81 -3.25 -7.32
N TYR A 206 -29.68 -2.77 -7.87
CA TYR A 206 -28.77 -3.62 -8.67
C TYR A 206 -27.27 -3.53 -8.33
N TRP A 207 -26.81 -2.59 -7.49
CA TRP A 207 -25.42 -2.55 -7.02
C TRP A 207 -24.99 -3.88 -6.38
N GLY A 208 -23.74 -4.29 -6.60
CA GLY A 208 -23.23 -5.60 -6.18
C GLY A 208 -23.83 -6.82 -6.92
N CYS A 209 -24.94 -6.67 -7.65
CA CYS A 209 -25.66 -7.77 -8.32
C CYS A 209 -25.54 -7.76 -9.86
N LYS A 210 -25.42 -6.57 -10.47
CA LYS A 210 -25.31 -6.36 -11.92
C LYS A 210 -24.31 -5.23 -12.21
N ILE A 211 -23.78 -5.22 -13.43
CA ILE A 211 -23.08 -4.06 -13.98
C ILE A 211 -24.15 -3.06 -14.43
N ILE A 212 -24.16 -1.86 -13.85
CA ILE A 212 -25.12 -0.81 -14.16
C ILE A 212 -24.69 -0.13 -15.45
N TYR A 213 -25.47 -0.32 -16.52
CA TYR A 213 -25.18 0.20 -17.84
C TYR A 213 -26.02 1.46 -18.11
N LEU A 214 -25.36 2.62 -18.15
CA LEU A 214 -26.00 3.89 -18.39
C LEU A 214 -25.97 4.20 -19.88
N ASP A 215 -27.07 3.92 -20.59
CA ASP A 215 -27.20 4.10 -22.04
C ASP A 215 -27.00 5.57 -22.48
N ALA A 216 -26.51 5.78 -23.70
CA ALA A 216 -25.99 7.07 -24.18
C ALA A 216 -27.04 8.20 -24.10
N GLY A 217 -26.71 9.33 -23.49
CA GLY A 217 -27.65 10.44 -23.32
C GLY A 217 -27.31 11.33 -22.12
N THR A 218 -28.23 12.22 -21.76
CA THR A 218 -28.03 13.20 -20.68
C THR A 218 -29.04 12.98 -19.56
N CYS A 219 -28.64 12.24 -18.52
CA CYS A 219 -29.45 11.96 -17.34
C CYS A 219 -29.40 13.19 -16.41
N LYS A 220 -30.43 14.02 -16.46
CA LYS A 220 -30.50 15.24 -15.64
C LYS A 220 -30.91 14.89 -14.21
N VAL A 221 -30.18 15.42 -13.23
CA VAL A 221 -30.40 15.16 -11.81
C VAL A 221 -30.56 16.47 -11.03
N THR A 222 -31.48 16.49 -10.06
CA THR A 222 -31.74 17.65 -9.18
C THR A 222 -31.33 17.43 -7.72
N SER A 223 -30.79 16.25 -7.42
CA SER A 223 -30.16 15.91 -6.14
C SER A 223 -29.01 14.94 -6.36
N THR A 224 -28.11 14.89 -5.38
CA THR A 224 -27.06 13.88 -5.20
C THR A 224 -27.53 12.49 -5.58
N ILE A 225 -26.74 11.82 -6.41
CA ILE A 225 -26.78 10.39 -6.69
C ILE A 225 -25.67 9.74 -5.85
N VAL A 226 -26.05 8.81 -4.98
CA VAL A 226 -25.13 8.03 -4.15
C VAL A 226 -24.81 6.72 -4.85
N VAL A 227 -23.53 6.43 -5.04
CA VAL A 227 -22.99 5.19 -5.60
C VAL A 227 -22.42 4.36 -4.43
N PRO A 228 -23.05 3.23 -4.05
CA PRO A 228 -22.56 2.39 -2.96
C PRO A 228 -21.20 1.74 -3.24
N ALA A 229 -20.46 1.40 -2.17
CA ALA A 229 -19.35 0.46 -2.27
C ALA A 229 -19.85 -0.89 -2.84
N GLY A 230 -19.11 -1.50 -3.75
CA GLY A 230 -19.50 -2.69 -4.51
C GLY A 230 -20.22 -2.42 -5.84
N ALA A 231 -20.44 -1.14 -6.20
CA ALA A 231 -21.05 -0.79 -7.48
C ALA A 231 -20.05 -0.86 -8.66
N ILE A 232 -20.55 -1.32 -9.81
CA ILE A 232 -19.87 -1.24 -11.11
C ILE A 232 -20.80 -0.47 -12.07
N ILE A 233 -20.34 0.68 -12.57
CA ILE A 233 -21.10 1.58 -13.46
C ILE A 233 -20.33 1.80 -14.76
N VAL A 234 -21.00 1.61 -15.90
CA VAL A 234 -20.42 1.76 -17.24
C VAL A 234 -21.35 2.60 -18.10
N GLY A 235 -20.82 3.66 -18.72
CA GLY A 235 -21.55 4.46 -19.72
C GLY A 235 -21.41 3.94 -21.14
N GLU A 236 -22.32 4.36 -22.01
CA GLU A 236 -22.29 4.07 -23.44
C GLU A 236 -21.79 5.30 -24.21
N PHE A 237 -20.48 5.36 -24.50
CA PHE A 237 -19.80 6.35 -25.34
C PHE A 237 -19.89 7.83 -24.90
N TRP A 238 -21.09 8.38 -24.73
CA TRP A 238 -21.33 9.73 -24.24
C TRP A 238 -22.55 9.80 -23.32
N THR A 239 -22.43 9.15 -22.15
CA THR A 239 -23.41 9.26 -21.07
C THR A 239 -23.04 10.43 -20.17
N THR A 240 -23.93 11.42 -20.03
CA THR A 240 -23.73 12.59 -19.18
C THR A 240 -24.71 12.61 -18.00
N ILE A 241 -24.21 12.67 -16.76
CA ILE A 241 -25.00 13.04 -15.58
C ILE A 241 -24.98 14.57 -15.47
N LEU A 242 -26.13 15.22 -15.64
CA LEU A 242 -26.25 16.69 -15.69
C LEU A 242 -26.93 17.24 -14.43
N ALA A 243 -26.17 17.84 -13.53
CA ALA A 243 -26.68 18.50 -12.34
C ALA A 243 -27.47 19.77 -12.69
N SER A 244 -28.64 19.96 -12.06
CA SER A 244 -29.46 21.16 -12.26
C SER A 244 -30.35 21.46 -11.04
N GLY A 245 -30.82 22.71 -10.93
CA GLY A 245 -31.75 23.13 -9.89
C GLY A 245 -31.11 23.57 -8.57
N SER A 246 -31.96 24.06 -7.65
CA SER A 246 -31.53 24.85 -6.48
C SER A 246 -30.74 24.09 -5.41
N LYS A 247 -30.75 22.75 -5.41
CA LYS A 247 -29.91 21.97 -4.50
C LYS A 247 -28.41 22.18 -4.77
N PHE A 248 -28.05 22.50 -6.02
CA PHE A 248 -26.67 22.72 -6.44
C PHE A 248 -26.29 24.20 -6.58
N SER A 249 -27.13 25.15 -6.19
CA SER A 249 -26.87 26.58 -6.47
C SER A 249 -26.13 27.34 -5.37
N ASP A 250 -26.07 26.83 -4.14
CA ASP A 250 -25.48 27.55 -3.01
C ASP A 250 -23.99 27.24 -2.81
N ALA A 251 -23.12 28.15 -3.25
CA ALA A 251 -21.68 28.06 -3.05
C ALA A 251 -21.24 28.14 -1.57
N SER A 252 -22.12 28.55 -0.64
CA SER A 252 -21.82 28.55 0.81
C SER A 252 -22.12 27.19 1.46
N ASN A 253 -22.97 26.37 0.83
CA ASN A 253 -23.35 25.04 1.29
C ASN A 253 -23.25 24.04 0.13
N PRO A 254 -22.02 23.78 -0.37
CA PRO A 254 -21.82 22.96 -1.55
C PRO A 254 -22.18 21.48 -1.29
N VAL A 255 -22.67 20.78 -2.31
CA VAL A 255 -23.14 19.39 -2.20
C VAL A 255 -22.73 18.54 -3.41
N PRO A 256 -22.49 17.23 -3.21
CA PRO A 256 -22.12 16.32 -4.30
C PRO A 256 -23.26 16.07 -5.29
N VAL A 257 -22.92 16.05 -6.57
CA VAL A 257 -23.77 15.55 -7.67
C VAL A 257 -23.68 14.03 -7.72
N LEU A 258 -22.45 13.49 -7.81
CA LEU A 258 -22.15 12.07 -7.66
C LEU A 258 -21.36 11.88 -6.37
N GLN A 259 -21.91 11.12 -5.42
CA GLN A 259 -21.26 10.78 -4.15
C GLN A 259 -20.87 9.30 -4.18
N VAL A 260 -19.57 9.02 -4.26
CA VAL A 260 -19.04 7.66 -4.39
C VAL A 260 -18.64 7.13 -3.01
N GLY A 261 -19.51 6.29 -2.44
CA GLY A 261 -19.48 5.87 -1.05
C GLY A 261 -19.90 6.95 -0.06
N ASN A 262 -20.12 6.54 1.18
CA ASN A 262 -20.18 7.42 2.35
C ASN A 262 -18.77 7.53 2.98
N PRO A 263 -18.50 8.60 3.74
CA PRO A 263 -17.25 8.72 4.49
C PRO A 263 -17.02 7.51 5.42
N GLY A 264 -15.94 6.77 5.17
CA GLY A 264 -15.58 5.56 5.90
C GLY A 264 -16.04 4.23 5.27
N ASP A 265 -16.81 4.26 4.17
CA ASP A 265 -17.17 3.04 3.44
C ASP A 265 -15.92 2.38 2.85
N THR A 266 -15.82 1.06 2.98
CA THR A 266 -14.76 0.25 2.37
C THR A 266 -15.29 -0.74 1.34
N GLY A 267 -14.51 -0.97 0.28
CA GLY A 267 -14.83 -1.91 -0.79
C GLY A 267 -14.39 -1.41 -2.17
N GLY A 268 -14.55 -2.26 -3.18
CA GLY A 268 -14.30 -1.89 -4.57
C GLY A 268 -15.43 -1.04 -5.15
N VAL A 269 -15.12 -0.10 -6.04
CA VAL A 269 -16.08 0.63 -6.90
C VAL A 269 -15.42 0.88 -8.24
N GLU A 270 -16.12 0.56 -9.33
CA GLU A 270 -15.62 0.79 -10.69
C GLU A 270 -16.60 1.70 -11.45
N ILE A 271 -16.12 2.83 -11.96
CA ILE A 271 -16.92 3.74 -12.80
C ILE A 271 -16.17 4.01 -14.11
N SER A 272 -16.86 3.87 -15.25
CA SER A 272 -16.23 4.06 -16.56
C SER A 272 -17.14 4.67 -17.63
N ASP A 273 -16.54 5.35 -18.61
CA ASP A 273 -17.19 5.90 -19.81
C ASP A 273 -18.36 6.89 -19.51
N ILE A 274 -18.26 7.71 -18.45
CA ILE A 274 -19.28 8.73 -18.11
C ILE A 274 -18.72 10.17 -18.02
N VAL A 275 -19.59 11.14 -18.26
CA VAL A 275 -19.33 12.56 -18.04
C VAL A 275 -20.23 13.07 -16.91
N VAL A 276 -19.68 13.78 -15.93
CA VAL A 276 -20.47 14.58 -14.99
C VAL A 276 -20.41 16.05 -15.44
N SER A 277 -21.57 16.70 -15.47
CA SER A 277 -21.71 18.08 -15.95
C SER A 277 -22.74 18.84 -15.13
N THR A 278 -22.81 20.15 -15.32
CA THR A 278 -23.71 21.03 -14.56
C THR A 278 -24.40 22.04 -15.48
N THR A 279 -25.58 22.51 -15.08
CA THR A 279 -26.23 23.66 -15.71
C THR A 279 -25.79 24.98 -15.08
N ALA A 280 -25.86 26.06 -15.85
CA ALA A 280 -25.75 27.45 -15.40
C ALA A 280 -26.42 27.70 -14.03
N GLY A 281 -25.71 28.35 -13.11
CA GLY A 281 -26.19 28.63 -11.76
C GLY A 281 -25.97 27.51 -10.73
N SER A 282 -25.24 26.44 -11.07
CA SER A 282 -24.91 25.34 -10.15
C SER A 282 -23.65 25.64 -9.30
N ALA A 283 -23.53 26.86 -8.79
CA ALA A 283 -22.36 27.37 -8.07
C ALA A 283 -22.00 26.60 -6.76
N GLY A 284 -22.90 25.77 -6.25
CA GLY A 284 -22.70 24.86 -5.11
C GLY A 284 -22.42 23.40 -5.49
N ALA A 285 -22.32 23.05 -6.78
CA ALA A 285 -22.08 21.67 -7.19
C ALA A 285 -20.64 21.22 -6.89
N ILE A 286 -20.49 20.12 -6.15
CA ILE A 286 -19.29 19.27 -6.18
C ILE A 286 -19.59 18.17 -7.20
N CYS A 287 -18.96 18.14 -8.37
CA CYS A 287 -19.39 17.21 -9.43
C CYS A 287 -19.18 15.75 -9.03
N ILE A 288 -18.02 15.40 -8.47
CA ILE A 288 -17.74 14.08 -7.89
C ILE A 288 -17.15 14.26 -6.49
N GLU A 289 -17.77 13.66 -5.48
CA GLU A 289 -17.16 13.44 -4.16
C GLU A 289 -16.83 11.94 -4.01
N TRP A 290 -15.58 11.63 -3.69
CA TRP A 290 -15.05 10.28 -3.57
C TRP A 290 -14.69 9.98 -2.12
N ASN A 291 -15.48 9.14 -1.46
CA ASN A 291 -15.38 8.82 -0.04
C ASN A 291 -14.90 7.39 0.24
N VAL A 292 -15.14 6.47 -0.69
CA VAL A 292 -14.85 5.03 -0.55
C VAL A 292 -13.35 4.73 -0.59
N LYS A 293 -12.90 3.81 0.26
CA LYS A 293 -11.54 3.23 0.25
C LYS A 293 -11.58 1.75 -0.12
N GLY A 294 -10.60 1.30 -0.89
CA GLY A 294 -10.46 -0.09 -1.30
C GLY A 294 -9.03 -0.45 -1.66
N GLU A 295 -8.81 -1.73 -1.94
CA GLU A 295 -7.53 -2.26 -2.43
C GLU A 295 -7.18 -1.66 -3.80
N ALA A 296 -5.88 -1.51 -4.07
CA ALA A 296 -5.40 -0.95 -5.32
C ALA A 296 -6.02 -1.66 -6.54
N GLY A 297 -6.60 -0.87 -7.44
CA GLY A 297 -7.29 -1.39 -8.62
C GLY A 297 -8.74 -1.82 -8.41
N THR A 298 -9.19 -2.21 -7.21
CA THR A 298 -10.60 -2.53 -6.95
C THR A 298 -11.49 -1.29 -6.87
N VAL A 299 -10.89 -0.14 -6.57
CA VAL A 299 -11.54 1.15 -6.36
C VAL A 299 -10.97 2.18 -7.32
N GLY A 300 -11.79 2.73 -8.23
CA GLY A 300 -11.32 3.68 -9.22
C GLY A 300 -12.30 4.07 -10.33
N MET A 301 -11.85 4.99 -11.18
CA MET A 301 -12.57 5.40 -12.37
C MET A 301 -11.66 5.60 -13.59
N TRP A 302 -12.20 5.26 -14.76
CA TRP A 302 -11.49 5.20 -16.04
C TRP A 302 -12.33 5.84 -17.14
N ASP A 303 -11.77 6.78 -17.91
CA ASP A 303 -12.55 7.55 -18.91
C ASP A 303 -13.80 8.22 -18.30
N VAL A 304 -13.63 8.75 -17.08
CA VAL A 304 -14.65 9.52 -16.38
C VAL A 304 -14.24 10.99 -16.37
N HIS A 305 -15.09 11.86 -16.89
CA HIS A 305 -14.76 13.26 -17.11
C HIS A 305 -15.73 14.18 -16.38
N VAL A 306 -15.25 15.33 -15.90
CA VAL A 306 -16.09 16.43 -15.43
C VAL A 306 -16.01 17.55 -16.46
N ARG A 307 -17.14 17.92 -17.08
CA ARG A 307 -17.23 19.02 -18.06
C ARG A 307 -18.17 20.09 -17.53
N ILE A 308 -17.65 21.30 -17.28
CA ILE A 308 -18.45 22.40 -16.73
C ILE A 308 -18.59 23.53 -17.75
N GLY A 309 -19.75 23.56 -18.39
CA GLY A 309 -20.07 24.44 -19.52
C GLY A 309 -19.59 23.91 -20.87
N GLY A 310 -19.61 24.79 -21.88
CA GLY A 310 -19.05 24.55 -23.21
C GLY A 310 -19.77 23.49 -24.04
N ALA A 311 -21.05 23.22 -23.76
CA ALA A 311 -21.85 22.25 -24.50
C ALA A 311 -23.36 22.51 -24.40
N ILE A 312 -24.12 22.00 -25.37
CA ILE A 312 -25.59 22.06 -25.41
C ILE A 312 -26.20 21.49 -24.12
N GLY A 313 -27.18 22.22 -23.59
CA GLY A 313 -27.88 21.86 -22.35
C GLY A 313 -27.22 22.38 -21.07
N THR A 314 -25.94 22.77 -21.09
CA THR A 314 -25.29 23.38 -19.91
C THR A 314 -25.77 24.80 -19.65
N GLY A 315 -26.17 25.56 -20.67
CA GLY A 315 -26.50 26.99 -20.54
C GLY A 315 -25.30 27.90 -20.28
N ILE A 316 -24.08 27.36 -20.23
CA ILE A 316 -22.80 28.10 -20.19
C ILE A 316 -22.15 27.90 -21.55
N GLN A 317 -22.73 28.57 -22.55
CA GLN A 317 -22.38 28.48 -23.97
C GLN A 317 -22.10 29.88 -24.53
N VAL A 318 -21.60 29.98 -25.76
CA VAL A 318 -21.16 31.27 -26.35
C VAL A 318 -22.27 32.33 -26.42
N GLY A 319 -23.54 31.91 -26.47
CA GLY A 319 -24.69 32.82 -26.45
C GLY A 319 -25.05 33.41 -25.08
N GLN A 320 -24.57 32.81 -23.98
CA GLN A 320 -24.89 33.19 -22.60
C GLN A 320 -23.67 33.76 -21.86
N CYS A 321 -22.50 33.18 -22.13
CA CYS A 321 -21.25 33.46 -21.43
C CYS A 321 -20.10 33.68 -22.43
N PRO A 322 -20.22 34.58 -23.44
CA PRO A 322 -19.12 34.86 -24.37
C PRO A 322 -17.90 35.41 -23.63
N ALA A 323 -16.69 35.08 -24.09
CA ALA A 323 -15.43 35.54 -23.50
C ALA A 323 -15.38 37.06 -23.29
N GLY A 324 -15.08 37.49 -22.06
CA GLY A 324 -15.06 38.90 -21.65
C GLY A 324 -16.44 39.56 -21.58
N GLY A 325 -17.53 38.77 -21.65
CA GLY A 325 -18.91 39.25 -21.64
C GLY A 325 -19.40 39.63 -20.24
N SER A 326 -18.85 39.02 -19.19
CA SER A 326 -19.10 39.44 -17.80
C SER A 326 -18.02 38.93 -16.87
N THR A 327 -17.52 39.79 -15.97
CA THR A 327 -16.48 39.41 -15.01
C THR A 327 -17.01 38.66 -13.78
N THR A 328 -18.31 38.69 -13.50
CA THR A 328 -18.88 38.10 -12.28
C THR A 328 -20.30 37.54 -12.45
N SER A 329 -20.70 37.17 -13.67
CA SER A 329 -22.03 36.63 -13.95
C SER A 329 -22.31 35.34 -13.15
N THR A 330 -23.35 35.37 -12.31
CA THR A 330 -23.85 34.18 -11.60
C THR A 330 -24.44 33.13 -12.55
N THR A 331 -24.94 33.54 -13.72
CA THR A 331 -25.37 32.61 -14.78
C THR A 331 -24.20 31.78 -15.32
N CYS A 332 -23.00 32.36 -15.33
CA CYS A 332 -21.79 31.71 -15.83
C CYS A 332 -21.01 30.96 -14.73
N GLN A 333 -21.56 30.87 -13.51
CA GLN A 333 -21.03 30.01 -12.45
C GLN A 333 -21.51 28.57 -12.67
N GLY A 334 -20.57 27.64 -12.87
CA GLY A 334 -20.86 26.26 -13.25
C GLY A 334 -20.76 25.25 -12.11
N ALA A 335 -19.74 25.34 -11.25
CA ALA A 335 -19.52 24.40 -10.14
C ALA A 335 -18.69 25.01 -9.00
N PHE A 336 -18.88 24.47 -7.80
CA PHE A 336 -18.03 24.71 -6.64
C PHE A 336 -16.72 23.91 -6.73
N LEU A 337 -16.76 22.66 -7.17
CA LEU A 337 -15.60 21.76 -7.24
C LEU A 337 -15.84 20.66 -8.28
N GLY A 338 -14.82 20.32 -9.06
CA GLY A 338 -14.89 19.22 -10.03
C GLY A 338 -14.79 17.84 -9.36
N LEU A 339 -13.67 17.55 -8.70
CA LEU A 339 -13.43 16.28 -8.01
C LEU A 339 -12.90 16.53 -6.60
N HIS A 340 -13.60 15.99 -5.59
CA HIS A 340 -13.14 15.92 -4.20
C HIS A 340 -12.78 14.47 -3.88
N VAL A 341 -11.50 14.17 -3.63
CA VAL A 341 -11.09 12.92 -2.97
C VAL A 341 -10.94 13.22 -1.49
N LYS A 342 -11.79 12.60 -0.68
CA LYS A 342 -11.94 12.91 0.74
C LYS A 342 -10.98 12.09 1.59
N ALA A 343 -10.72 12.56 2.80
CA ALA A 343 -9.92 11.91 3.84
C ALA A 343 -10.09 10.40 4.04
N THR A 344 -11.30 9.87 3.86
CA THR A 344 -11.57 8.44 4.04
C THR A 344 -11.41 7.62 2.76
N GLY A 345 -11.23 8.29 1.62
CA GLY A 345 -11.30 7.68 0.29
C GLY A 345 -9.92 7.37 -0.30
N SER A 346 -9.87 6.30 -1.09
CA SER A 346 -8.74 5.98 -1.97
C SER A 346 -9.29 5.63 -3.36
N GLY A 347 -8.53 5.88 -4.41
CA GLY A 347 -9.01 5.60 -5.76
C GLY A 347 -7.91 5.63 -6.81
N TYR A 348 -8.05 4.74 -7.79
CA TYR A 348 -7.28 4.75 -9.02
C TYR A 348 -7.98 5.61 -10.07
N PHE A 349 -7.30 6.63 -10.60
CA PHE A 349 -7.91 7.61 -11.51
C PHE A 349 -7.15 7.63 -12.84
N GLU A 350 -7.73 7.05 -13.90
CA GLU A 350 -7.10 6.94 -15.23
C GLU A 350 -7.90 7.69 -16.30
N ASN A 351 -7.19 8.52 -17.07
CA ASN A 351 -7.78 9.38 -18.11
C ASN A 351 -8.97 10.22 -17.61
N VAL A 352 -8.91 10.64 -16.34
CA VAL A 352 -9.89 11.57 -15.76
C VAL A 352 -9.56 12.98 -16.22
N TRP A 353 -10.57 13.69 -16.76
CA TRP A 353 -10.44 15.07 -17.24
C TRP A 353 -11.44 15.96 -16.52
N VAL A 354 -10.95 16.92 -15.72
CA VAL A 354 -11.78 17.91 -15.03
C VAL A 354 -11.65 19.27 -15.72
N TRP A 355 -12.59 19.56 -16.61
CA TRP A 355 -12.57 20.71 -17.53
C TRP A 355 -13.54 21.82 -17.10
N THR A 356 -12.97 22.99 -16.80
CA THR A 356 -13.70 24.26 -16.85
C THR A 356 -13.70 24.75 -18.29
N ALA A 357 -14.87 24.88 -18.89
CA ALA A 357 -14.95 25.15 -20.33
C ALA A 357 -14.45 26.55 -20.72
N ASP A 358 -13.43 26.60 -21.56
CA ASP A 358 -12.82 27.84 -22.09
C ASP A 358 -13.38 28.25 -23.46
N HIS A 359 -14.07 27.32 -24.14
CA HIS A 359 -14.76 27.50 -25.40
C HIS A 359 -16.01 26.60 -25.49
N ASP A 360 -16.91 26.95 -26.39
CA ASP A 360 -18.11 26.14 -26.69
C ASP A 360 -17.77 25.04 -27.71
N LEU A 361 -17.90 23.78 -27.31
CA LEU A 361 -17.61 22.61 -28.15
C LEU A 361 -18.66 22.43 -29.25
N ASP A 362 -19.89 22.88 -29.01
CA ASP A 362 -21.03 22.71 -29.93
C ASP A 362 -21.24 23.95 -30.82
N ASP A 363 -20.49 25.04 -30.59
CA ASP A 363 -20.38 26.15 -31.55
C ASP A 363 -19.43 25.78 -32.71
N PRO A 364 -19.86 25.86 -33.98
CA PRO A 364 -18.97 25.69 -35.13
C PRO A 364 -17.81 26.69 -35.19
N GLY A 365 -17.96 27.89 -34.60
CA GLY A 365 -16.88 28.86 -34.43
C GLY A 365 -15.88 28.48 -33.33
N GLN A 366 -16.25 27.56 -32.45
CA GLN A 366 -15.54 27.17 -31.23
C GLN A 366 -15.21 28.41 -30.37
N GLY A 367 -16.17 29.33 -30.26
CA GLY A 367 -16.04 30.61 -29.57
C GLY A 367 -15.65 30.45 -28.11
N GLN A 368 -14.75 31.31 -27.64
CA GLN A 368 -14.30 31.29 -26.25
C GLN A 368 -15.40 31.79 -25.30
N ILE A 369 -15.42 31.25 -24.08
CA ILE A 369 -16.45 31.53 -23.07
C ILE A 369 -15.86 31.84 -21.69
N ASP A 370 -16.61 32.59 -20.91
CA ASP A 370 -16.38 32.83 -19.47
C ASP A 370 -17.10 31.72 -18.67
N SER A 371 -16.42 30.62 -18.30
CA SER A 371 -16.97 29.60 -17.38
C SER A 371 -16.32 29.73 -16.00
N PHE A 372 -17.09 30.15 -14.99
CA PHE A 372 -16.59 30.40 -13.64
C PHE A 372 -16.80 29.19 -12.73
N ASN A 373 -15.70 28.53 -12.35
CA ASN A 373 -15.72 27.42 -11.40
C ASN A 373 -14.70 27.68 -10.31
N ALA A 374 -15.05 27.36 -9.06
CA ALA A 374 -14.19 27.71 -7.93
C ALA A 374 -13.01 26.76 -7.77
N ARG A 375 -13.12 25.48 -8.14
CA ARG A 375 -12.09 24.46 -7.88
C ARG A 375 -12.10 23.36 -8.96
N GLY A 376 -10.92 22.88 -9.35
CA GLY A 376 -10.74 21.72 -10.22
C GLY A 376 -10.75 20.42 -9.42
N ILE A 377 -9.57 19.96 -9.01
CA ILE A 377 -9.37 18.71 -8.26
C ILE A 377 -8.77 19.01 -6.91
N PHE A 378 -9.31 18.36 -5.89
CA PHE A 378 -8.94 18.56 -4.52
C PHE A 378 -8.88 17.20 -3.78
N ILE A 379 -7.75 16.93 -3.14
CA ILE A 379 -7.45 15.70 -2.39
C ILE A 379 -7.12 16.09 -0.95
N ASP A 380 -7.79 15.52 0.04
CA ASP A 380 -7.56 15.82 1.46
C ASP A 380 -7.49 14.63 2.41
N HIS A 381 -6.91 14.89 3.59
CA HIS A 381 -7.12 14.13 4.84
C HIS A 381 -7.95 14.89 5.88
N ALA A 382 -8.25 16.18 5.63
CA ALA A 382 -9.26 16.98 6.32
C ALA A 382 -9.62 18.21 5.45
N VAL A 383 -10.89 18.62 5.47
CA VAL A 383 -11.57 19.57 4.56
C VAL A 383 -10.76 20.84 4.12
N GLY A 384 -10.59 21.09 2.78
CA GLY A 384 -10.11 22.34 2.08
C GLY A 384 -8.77 22.31 1.27
N PRO A 385 -8.61 22.83 -0.01
CA PRO A 385 -9.01 24.17 -0.54
C PRO A 385 -9.33 24.44 -2.05
N ALA A 386 -9.33 25.72 -2.49
CA ALA A 386 -9.90 26.27 -3.74
C ALA A 386 -9.06 27.14 -4.70
N PHE A 387 -9.52 27.23 -5.96
CA PHE A 387 -8.97 27.94 -7.13
C PHE A 387 -7.76 27.32 -7.81
N TYR A 388 -7.66 25.99 -7.71
CA TYR A 388 -6.60 25.20 -8.29
C TYR A 388 -7.14 24.13 -9.19
N GLN A 389 -6.35 23.75 -10.18
CA GLN A 389 -6.62 22.55 -10.95
C GLN A 389 -6.22 21.32 -10.14
N TYR A 390 -5.16 21.42 -9.32
CA TYR A 390 -4.82 20.43 -8.28
C TYR A 390 -4.53 21.11 -6.95
N SER A 391 -5.19 20.63 -5.90
CA SER A 391 -4.79 20.92 -4.52
C SER A 391 -4.69 19.63 -3.72
N ILE A 392 -3.61 19.48 -2.98
CA ILE A 392 -3.32 18.32 -2.12
C ILE A 392 -3.03 18.86 -0.72
N VAL A 393 -3.88 18.53 0.27
CA VAL A 393 -3.78 19.11 1.62
C VAL A 393 -3.97 18.08 2.73
N GLY A 394 -2.99 18.01 3.62
CA GLY A 394 -2.94 17.01 4.69
C GLY A 394 -2.69 15.57 4.21
N SER A 395 -2.64 15.35 2.89
CA SER A 395 -2.65 14.00 2.30
C SER A 395 -1.30 13.32 2.39
N ASN A 396 -1.31 11.99 2.44
CA ASN A 396 -0.14 11.17 2.23
C ASN A 396 -0.34 10.14 1.12
N ASN A 397 0.76 9.54 0.65
CA ASN A 397 0.75 8.46 -0.35
C ASN A 397 0.05 8.83 -1.68
N VAL A 398 0.32 10.03 -2.23
CA VAL A 398 -0.30 10.46 -3.50
C VAL A 398 0.68 10.27 -4.64
N TYR A 399 0.36 9.36 -5.56
CA TYR A 399 1.02 9.25 -6.85
C TYR A 399 0.25 10.07 -7.91
N ALA A 400 0.75 11.27 -8.22
CA ALA A 400 0.16 12.16 -9.22
C ALA A 400 0.88 12.01 -10.56
N GLY A 401 0.74 10.84 -11.18
CA GLY A 401 1.17 10.59 -12.55
C GLY A 401 0.02 10.51 -13.56
N MET A 402 -1.26 10.61 -13.15
CA MET A 402 -2.38 9.99 -13.89
C MET A 402 -3.61 10.83 -14.25
N ILE A 403 -3.69 12.07 -13.77
CA ILE A 403 -4.89 12.88 -13.89
C ILE A 403 -4.65 14.01 -14.90
N GLN A 404 -5.52 14.16 -15.90
CA GLN A 404 -5.37 15.21 -16.91
C GLN A 404 -6.27 16.40 -16.61
N VAL A 405 -5.75 17.61 -16.79
CA VAL A 405 -6.55 18.69 -17.41
C VAL A 405 -5.95 18.92 -18.80
N ARG A 406 -6.67 19.58 -19.72
CA ARG A 406 -6.20 19.96 -21.07
C ARG A 406 -7.21 20.89 -21.75
N HIS A 407 -6.76 21.73 -22.70
CA HIS A 407 -7.62 22.39 -23.69
C HIS A 407 -7.33 21.95 -25.16
N SER A 408 -8.24 22.37 -26.04
CA SER A 408 -8.40 22.04 -27.48
C SER A 408 -7.32 22.67 -28.40
N ARG A 409 -7.17 22.40 -29.71
CA ARG A 409 -8.01 21.82 -30.80
C ARG A 409 -7.10 20.99 -31.77
N ALA A 410 -7.54 20.15 -32.71
CA ALA A 410 -8.76 19.35 -32.97
C ALA A 410 -8.54 18.43 -34.22
N TYR A 411 -9.57 17.68 -34.63
CA TYR A 411 -9.76 16.91 -35.88
C TYR A 411 -9.05 15.55 -36.13
N THR A 412 -9.89 14.52 -36.05
CA THR A 412 -9.89 13.22 -36.76
C THR A 412 -8.80 12.16 -36.51
N SER A 413 -9.22 11.18 -35.69
CA SER A 413 -8.86 9.76 -35.68
C SER A 413 -7.48 9.30 -35.15
N VAL A 414 -7.58 8.27 -34.28
CA VAL A 414 -6.55 7.36 -33.75
C VAL A 414 -5.81 7.81 -32.47
N ALA A 415 -5.92 6.95 -31.45
CA ALA A 415 -5.14 6.84 -30.21
C ALA A 415 -5.17 8.04 -29.23
N SER A 416 -6.12 7.99 -28.28
CA SER A 416 -6.18 8.85 -27.09
C SER A 416 -6.10 8.04 -25.80
N SER A 417 -4.96 8.11 -25.11
CA SER A 417 -4.85 7.86 -23.67
C SER A 417 -3.57 8.51 -23.16
N SER A 418 -3.66 9.26 -22.05
CA SER A 418 -2.51 9.94 -21.47
C SER A 418 -2.59 10.09 -19.96
N ARG A 419 -1.41 10.36 -19.40
CA ARG A 419 -1.07 10.61 -18.00
C ARG A 419 -0.05 11.78 -17.98
N ASN A 420 0.59 12.12 -16.86
CA ASN A 420 1.09 13.46 -16.44
C ASN A 420 -0.03 14.30 -15.82
N ILE A 421 0.25 15.03 -14.73
CA ILE A 421 -0.61 16.16 -14.37
C ILE A 421 -0.43 17.29 -15.38
N GLN A 422 -1.51 17.99 -15.68
CA GLN A 422 -1.51 19.07 -16.66
C GLN A 422 -2.54 20.10 -16.23
N THR A 423 -2.24 21.39 -16.40
CA THR A 423 -3.13 22.49 -16.06
C THR A 423 -3.06 23.67 -17.04
N GLU A 424 -4.15 24.41 -17.24
CA GLU A 424 -4.17 25.69 -17.95
C GLU A 424 -4.93 26.75 -17.14
N THR A 425 -4.31 27.90 -16.85
CA THR A 425 -4.97 29.01 -16.14
C THR A 425 -6.19 29.51 -16.95
N PRO A 426 -7.38 29.72 -16.33
CA PRO A 426 -8.58 30.17 -17.05
C PRO A 426 -8.33 31.46 -17.83
N TYR A 427 -8.73 31.48 -19.10
CA TYR A 427 -8.24 32.46 -20.07
C TYR A 427 -8.65 33.92 -19.80
N TYR A 428 -9.73 34.13 -19.05
CA TYR A 428 -10.18 35.44 -18.59
C TYR A 428 -9.26 36.03 -17.51
N GLN A 429 -8.54 35.21 -16.73
CA GLN A 429 -7.71 35.69 -15.64
C GLN A 429 -6.60 36.64 -16.13
N PRO A 430 -6.22 37.67 -15.35
CA PRO A 430 -6.60 37.93 -13.95
C PRO A 430 -7.88 38.79 -13.79
N VAL A 431 -8.82 38.75 -14.74
CA VAL A 431 -10.10 39.48 -14.65
C VAL A 431 -11.28 38.49 -14.72
N PRO A 432 -12.10 38.33 -13.66
CA PRO A 432 -11.97 38.97 -12.35
C PRO A 432 -10.71 38.51 -11.60
N ALA A 433 -10.28 39.29 -10.62
CA ALA A 433 -9.20 38.89 -9.72
C ALA A 433 -9.65 37.71 -8.86
N VAL A 434 -8.81 36.68 -8.75
CA VAL A 434 -9.04 35.55 -7.85
C VAL A 434 -9.24 36.03 -6.39
N PRO A 435 -10.19 35.45 -5.62
CA PRO A 435 -11.05 34.29 -5.93
C PRO A 435 -12.41 34.64 -6.58
N ALA A 436 -12.64 35.88 -7.03
CA ALA A 436 -13.94 36.23 -7.61
C ALA A 436 -14.24 35.41 -8.90
N PRO A 437 -15.52 35.09 -9.19
CA PRO A 437 -16.73 35.56 -8.53
C PRO A 437 -17.14 34.77 -7.27
N PHE A 438 -16.33 33.82 -6.81
CA PHE A 438 -16.56 33.10 -5.57
C PHE A 438 -15.88 33.82 -4.39
N GLN A 439 -16.13 33.34 -3.17
CA GLN A 439 -15.48 33.82 -1.95
C GLN A 439 -14.31 32.90 -1.58
N SER A 440 -13.25 33.45 -1.00
CA SER A 440 -12.24 32.66 -0.29
C SER A 440 -12.89 32.00 0.93
N SER A 441 -12.51 30.76 1.23
CA SER A 441 -13.02 29.99 2.37
C SER A 441 -11.89 29.38 3.18
N ALA A 442 -11.80 29.75 4.46
CA ALA A 442 -10.90 29.11 5.42
C ALA A 442 -11.41 27.73 5.90
N THR A 443 -12.72 27.48 5.86
CA THR A 443 -13.31 26.12 6.04
C THR A 443 -12.85 25.18 4.93
N TRP A 444 -12.51 25.76 3.79
CA TRP A 444 -11.79 25.08 2.74
C TRP A 444 -10.37 25.67 2.65
N ASN A 445 -9.61 25.90 3.73
CA ASN A 445 -8.15 26.18 3.76
C ASN A 445 -7.51 27.12 2.68
N ASP A 446 -8.24 27.98 1.97
CA ASP A 446 -7.76 28.58 0.70
C ASP A 446 -6.42 29.34 0.86
N PRO A 447 -5.36 28.99 0.12
CA PRO A 447 -4.07 29.66 0.22
C PRO A 447 -4.08 31.02 -0.50
N SER A 448 -3.06 31.83 -0.23
CA SER A 448 -2.93 33.16 -0.79
C SER A 448 -2.63 33.14 -2.30
N TRP A 449 -3.31 34.02 -3.05
CA TRP A 449 -3.00 34.32 -4.44
C TRP A 449 -2.03 35.49 -4.62
N ALA A 450 -1.47 36.05 -3.53
CA ALA A 450 -0.57 37.22 -3.60
C ALA A 450 0.69 36.98 -4.47
N ASN A 451 1.17 35.73 -4.52
CA ASN A 451 2.35 35.35 -5.31
C ASN A 451 2.03 34.86 -6.74
N SER A 452 0.76 34.57 -7.07
CA SER A 452 0.35 34.13 -8.41
C SER A 452 -0.37 35.21 -9.21
N GLY A 453 -1.28 35.96 -8.58
CA GLY A 453 -2.24 36.89 -9.21
C GLY A 453 -3.39 36.20 -9.97
N SER A 454 -3.39 34.87 -10.01
CA SER A 454 -4.29 34.00 -10.79
C SER A 454 -4.39 32.62 -10.11
N ALA A 455 -5.18 31.70 -10.66
CA ALA A 455 -5.28 30.32 -10.17
C ALA A 455 -3.89 29.64 -10.09
N TRP A 456 -3.54 29.02 -8.95
CA TRP A 456 -2.38 28.13 -8.92
C TRP A 456 -2.68 26.90 -9.78
N ALA A 457 -1.67 26.38 -10.49
CA ALA A 457 -1.79 25.11 -11.19
C ALA A 457 -1.86 23.96 -10.18
N LEU A 458 -0.92 23.99 -9.24
CA LEU A 458 -0.72 23.00 -8.20
C LEU A 458 -0.48 23.72 -6.87
N ASN A 459 -1.25 23.34 -5.86
CA ASN A 459 -1.03 23.72 -4.47
C ASN A 459 -0.82 22.47 -3.62
N ILE A 460 0.29 22.41 -2.86
CA ILE A 460 0.57 21.34 -1.91
C ILE A 460 0.77 22.00 -0.53
N ALA A 461 -0.05 21.64 0.45
CA ALA A 461 0.08 22.16 1.81
C ALA A 461 -0.02 21.06 2.86
N SER A 462 0.80 21.12 3.91
CA SER A 462 0.85 20.19 5.04
C SER A 462 0.77 18.71 4.65
N SER A 463 1.35 18.32 3.52
CA SER A 463 1.19 16.99 2.91
C SER A 463 2.51 16.21 2.92
N SER A 464 2.46 14.89 2.80
CA SER A 464 3.66 14.05 2.75
C SER A 464 3.64 12.99 1.66
N ASP A 465 4.82 12.48 1.27
CA ASP A 465 4.94 11.31 0.39
C ASP A 465 4.15 11.48 -0.93
N ILE A 466 4.37 12.64 -1.57
CA ILE A 466 3.71 13.06 -2.80
C ILE A 466 4.69 12.95 -3.96
N PHE A 467 4.35 12.13 -4.95
CA PHE A 467 5.22 11.82 -6.07
C PHE A 467 4.55 12.20 -7.39
N ILE A 468 5.10 13.22 -8.06
CA ILE A 468 4.58 13.77 -9.31
C ILE A 468 5.57 13.45 -10.42
N TYR A 469 5.15 12.63 -11.37
CA TYR A 469 5.98 12.22 -12.52
C TYR A 469 5.39 12.82 -13.80
N GLY A 470 6.06 13.88 -14.28
CA GLY A 470 5.61 14.71 -15.39
C GLY A 470 4.50 15.68 -14.99
N ALA A 471 4.82 16.97 -15.00
CA ALA A 471 3.86 18.04 -14.73
C ALA A 471 3.90 19.11 -15.83
N GLY A 472 2.78 19.32 -16.53
CA GLY A 472 2.65 20.26 -17.64
C GLY A 472 1.73 21.45 -17.32
N LEU A 473 2.27 22.48 -16.67
CA LEU A 473 1.48 23.52 -16.01
C LEU A 473 1.58 24.88 -16.73
N TYR A 474 0.49 25.40 -17.31
CA TYR A 474 0.59 26.51 -18.27
C TYR A 474 -0.31 27.70 -17.93
N SER A 475 0.21 28.90 -18.19
CA SER A 475 -0.59 30.13 -18.32
C SER A 475 -0.31 30.74 -19.70
N PHE A 476 -1.34 30.79 -20.55
CA PHE A 476 -1.19 31.24 -21.95
C PHE A 476 -1.75 32.64 -22.22
N PHE A 477 -2.45 33.24 -21.26
CA PHE A 477 -3.30 34.39 -21.47
C PHE A 477 -3.25 35.39 -20.31
N ILE A 478 -3.47 36.66 -20.65
CA ILE A 478 -4.00 37.68 -19.75
C ILE A 478 -5.26 38.21 -20.44
N ASN A 479 -6.43 38.00 -19.85
CA ASN A 479 -7.73 38.44 -20.39
C ASN A 479 -7.86 38.14 -21.91
N TYR A 480 -7.78 36.87 -22.27
CA TYR A 480 -7.81 36.34 -23.65
C TYR A 480 -6.69 36.81 -24.60
N SER A 481 -5.76 37.67 -24.16
CA SER A 481 -4.57 38.05 -24.94
C SER A 481 -3.39 37.11 -24.71
N LYS A 482 -2.82 36.57 -25.79
CA LYS A 482 -1.62 35.70 -25.78
C LYS A 482 -0.28 36.45 -25.76
N THR A 483 -0.29 37.79 -25.81
CA THR A 483 0.95 38.60 -25.94
C THR A 483 1.96 38.33 -24.82
N CYS A 484 1.47 38.00 -23.63
CA CYS A 484 2.26 37.68 -22.45
C CYS A 484 3.13 36.40 -22.59
N LYS A 485 2.84 35.51 -23.56
CA LYS A 485 3.68 34.32 -23.82
C LYS A 485 5.11 34.70 -24.15
N THR A 486 5.29 35.68 -25.05
CA THR A 486 6.61 36.07 -25.59
C THR A 486 7.49 36.73 -24.52
N SER A 487 6.89 37.42 -23.55
CA SER A 487 7.56 37.99 -22.38
C SER A 487 7.60 37.06 -21.17
N VAL A 488 7.05 35.84 -21.29
CA VAL A 488 6.89 34.84 -20.22
C VAL A 488 6.29 35.43 -18.94
N SER A 489 5.24 36.23 -19.11
CA SER A 489 4.67 37.09 -18.07
C SER A 489 3.14 37.05 -18.03
N CYS A 490 2.53 35.90 -18.35
CA CYS A 490 1.08 35.70 -18.27
C CYS A 490 0.60 35.55 -16.82
N GLN A 491 1.46 34.98 -15.97
CA GLN A 491 1.22 34.77 -14.55
C GLN A 491 2.54 34.95 -13.78
N LYS A 492 2.50 35.23 -12.48
CA LYS A 492 3.74 35.33 -11.69
C LYS A 492 4.31 33.96 -11.35
N SER A 493 3.50 33.09 -10.74
CA SER A 493 3.90 31.75 -10.32
C SER A 493 2.77 30.73 -10.47
N LEU A 494 3.11 29.45 -10.68
CA LEU A 494 2.17 28.36 -11.00
C LEU A 494 2.11 27.25 -9.95
N VAL A 495 3.23 26.90 -9.31
CA VAL A 495 3.26 25.90 -8.22
C VAL A 495 3.48 26.61 -6.88
N LEU A 496 2.62 26.29 -5.92
CA LEU A 496 2.80 26.62 -4.51
C LEU A 496 3.00 25.32 -3.72
N VAL A 497 4.06 25.27 -2.92
CA VAL A 497 4.27 24.25 -1.88
C VAL A 497 4.50 24.98 -0.57
N ASP A 498 3.89 24.55 0.54
CA ASP A 498 4.24 25.12 1.83
C ASP A 498 5.54 24.52 2.40
N SER A 499 6.18 25.23 3.33
CA SER A 499 7.39 24.74 3.98
C SER A 499 7.13 23.63 4.99
N ASP A 500 5.87 23.28 5.29
CA ASP A 500 5.48 22.19 6.18
C ASP A 500 5.32 20.83 5.49
N SER A 501 5.14 20.81 4.17
CA SER A 501 5.10 19.58 3.37
C SER A 501 6.45 18.85 3.30
N ALA A 502 6.41 17.52 3.30
CA ALA A 502 7.59 16.66 3.45
C ALA A 502 7.63 15.51 2.41
N ALA A 503 8.81 15.07 1.96
CA ALA A 503 8.95 14.05 0.91
C ALA A 503 8.09 14.30 -0.33
N ILE A 504 8.02 15.57 -0.75
CA ILE A 504 7.43 15.97 -2.01
C ILE A 504 8.49 15.83 -3.10
N TYR A 505 8.20 15.10 -4.16
CA TYR A 505 9.07 14.91 -5.31
C TYR A 505 8.33 15.25 -6.61
N ILE A 506 8.87 16.19 -7.38
CA ILE A 506 8.31 16.61 -8.67
C ILE A 506 9.37 16.40 -9.75
N TYR A 507 9.10 15.47 -10.66
CA TYR A 507 9.97 15.12 -11.80
C TYR A 507 9.41 15.69 -13.09
N SER A 508 10.27 16.26 -13.93
CA SER A 508 9.90 16.92 -15.19
C SER A 508 8.73 17.90 -15.04
N LEU A 509 8.94 18.92 -14.21
CA LEU A 509 8.04 20.07 -14.07
C LEU A 509 8.29 21.03 -15.23
N SER A 510 7.42 20.97 -16.23
CA SER A 510 7.40 21.84 -17.40
C SER A 510 6.33 22.92 -17.26
N THR A 511 6.74 24.20 -17.28
CA THR A 511 5.82 25.35 -17.17
C THR A 511 5.86 26.25 -18.41
N ILE A 512 4.77 26.98 -18.67
CA ILE A 512 4.71 28.00 -19.74
C ILE A 512 4.08 29.28 -19.19
N GLY A 513 4.69 30.42 -19.54
CA GLY A 513 4.10 31.75 -19.36
C GLY A 513 4.10 32.30 -17.94
N ALA A 514 4.76 31.63 -17.00
CA ALA A 514 5.01 32.15 -15.65
C ALA A 514 6.48 32.52 -15.45
N THR A 515 6.75 33.62 -14.76
CA THR A 515 8.12 34.03 -14.43
C THR A 515 8.78 33.09 -13.42
N THR A 516 7.99 32.57 -12.49
CA THR A 516 8.38 31.63 -11.45
C THR A 516 7.69 30.29 -11.70
N MET A 517 8.45 29.21 -11.66
CA MET A 517 7.93 27.85 -11.84
C MET A 517 7.35 27.32 -10.53
N LEU A 518 8.05 27.57 -9.42
CA LEU A 518 7.71 27.09 -8.07
C LEU A 518 8.02 28.15 -7.01
N THR A 519 7.03 28.40 -6.15
CA THR A 519 7.07 29.24 -4.95
C THR A 519 6.95 28.34 -3.72
N ILE A 520 7.75 28.61 -2.68
CA ILE A 520 7.59 28.00 -1.35
C ILE A 520 7.05 29.06 -0.38
N ASP A 521 5.91 28.78 0.25
CA ASP A 521 5.13 29.74 1.05
C ASP A 521 4.83 31.06 0.31
N SER A 522 5.71 32.06 0.47
CA SER A 522 5.65 33.37 -0.19
C SER A 522 6.96 33.74 -0.91
N THR A 523 7.93 32.83 -0.91
CA THR A 523 9.25 32.98 -1.53
C THR A 523 9.24 32.33 -2.91
N ASP A 524 9.54 33.10 -3.95
CA ASP A 524 9.68 32.56 -5.30
C ASP A 524 11.05 31.87 -5.40
N VAL A 525 11.07 30.56 -5.61
CA VAL A 525 12.30 29.73 -5.51
C VAL A 525 12.90 29.44 -6.88
N ILE A 526 12.08 28.92 -7.81
CA ILE A 526 12.57 28.50 -9.13
C ILE A 526 12.15 29.53 -10.18
N SER A 527 13.13 30.23 -10.77
CA SER A 527 12.91 31.07 -11.95
C SER A 527 12.73 30.21 -13.20
N GLN A 528 11.88 30.63 -14.13
CA GLN A 528 11.81 29.98 -15.45
C GLN A 528 13.14 30.14 -16.20
N SER A 529 13.81 31.30 -16.07
CA SER A 529 14.95 31.73 -16.90
C SER A 529 16.11 30.75 -16.94
N ASP A 530 16.24 30.00 -15.85
CA ASP A 530 17.35 29.09 -15.60
C ASP A 530 17.09 27.71 -16.23
N ASN A 531 15.86 27.49 -16.70
CA ASN A 531 15.28 26.20 -17.09
C ASN A 531 14.64 26.24 -18.50
N THR A 532 14.90 27.26 -19.32
CA THR A 532 14.32 27.38 -20.67
C THR A 532 14.68 26.15 -21.53
N ASP A 533 13.68 25.54 -22.16
CA ASP A 533 13.80 24.19 -22.77
C ASP A 533 12.92 24.05 -24.03
N GLY A 534 12.60 25.17 -24.68
CA GLY A 534 11.69 25.24 -25.83
C GLY A 534 10.77 26.45 -25.75
N LEU A 535 9.47 26.22 -25.94
CA LEU A 535 8.43 27.17 -25.49
C LEU A 535 8.21 27.09 -23.97
N GLN A 536 8.40 25.91 -23.40
CA GLN A 536 8.30 25.64 -21.97
C GLN A 536 9.67 25.79 -21.29
N SER A 537 9.63 25.88 -19.97
CA SER A 537 10.79 25.78 -19.10
C SER A 537 10.63 24.55 -18.22
N THR A 538 11.69 23.77 -18.04
CA THR A 538 11.63 22.43 -17.46
C THR A 538 12.63 22.23 -16.32
N VAL A 539 12.12 21.94 -15.13
CA VAL A 539 12.90 21.42 -14.00
C VAL A 539 12.88 19.89 -14.07
N SER A 540 14.05 19.26 -14.09
CA SER A 540 14.16 17.81 -14.21
C SER A 540 13.77 17.08 -12.92
N LYS A 541 14.16 17.64 -11.77
CA LYS A 541 13.74 17.19 -10.43
C LYS A 541 13.72 18.37 -9.47
N TRP A 542 12.63 18.51 -8.71
CA TRP A 542 12.62 19.24 -7.44
C TRP A 542 12.18 18.29 -6.32
N SER A 543 12.76 18.46 -5.13
CA SER A 543 12.32 17.76 -3.92
C SER A 543 12.33 18.69 -2.71
N ALA A 544 11.35 18.56 -1.81
CA ALA A 544 11.31 19.32 -0.55
C ALA A 544 12.54 19.09 0.34
N THR A 545 12.94 20.09 1.14
CA THR A 545 14.05 19.95 2.11
C THR A 545 13.68 19.02 3.26
N LYS A 546 12.43 19.12 3.72
CA LYS A 546 11.85 18.14 4.64
C LYS A 546 11.64 16.85 3.84
N THR A 547 12.40 15.82 4.14
CA THR A 547 11.94 14.45 3.87
C THR A 547 10.85 14.13 4.90
N THR A 548 10.00 13.13 4.64
CA THR A 548 9.43 12.37 5.77
C THR A 548 10.62 11.90 6.62
N PRO A 549 10.53 11.93 7.95
CA PRO A 549 11.59 11.40 8.78
C PRO A 549 11.83 9.94 8.36
N THR A 550 13.05 9.57 7.98
CA THR A 550 13.44 8.16 7.84
C THR A 550 13.44 7.57 9.25
N ASN A 551 12.26 7.18 9.74
CA ASN A 551 11.91 6.91 11.15
C ASN A 551 13.10 7.09 12.11
N PRO A 552 13.44 8.34 12.51
CA PRO A 552 14.44 8.54 13.52
C PRO A 552 13.91 7.88 14.79
N THR A 553 14.77 7.11 15.44
CA THR A 553 14.53 6.53 16.77
C THR A 553 13.86 7.60 17.64
N PRO A 554 12.58 7.43 18.05
CA PRO A 554 11.76 8.56 18.49
C PRO A 554 12.34 9.24 19.75
N PRO A 555 12.72 10.54 19.69
CA PRO A 555 13.16 11.29 20.86
C PRO A 555 11.99 11.64 21.80
N PRO A 556 12.26 11.96 23.07
CA PRO A 556 11.29 11.74 24.15
C PRO A 556 10.23 12.85 24.31
N THR A 557 8.96 12.45 24.35
CA THR A 557 7.84 13.22 24.92
C THR A 557 6.93 12.28 25.76
N PRO A 558 6.16 12.80 26.75
CA PRO A 558 6.18 12.16 28.07
C PRO A 558 5.18 11.02 28.28
N VAL A 559 5.69 9.90 28.81
CA VAL A 559 5.05 8.91 29.69
C VAL A 559 3.59 8.56 29.36
N GLY A 560 3.40 7.56 28.50
CA GLY A 560 2.09 6.98 28.18
C GLY A 560 2.19 5.55 27.61
N CYS A 561 2.59 4.60 28.46
CA CYS A 561 2.61 3.14 28.22
C CYS A 561 3.33 2.66 26.94
N ALA A 562 4.66 2.53 27.05
CA ALA A 562 5.47 1.77 26.10
C ALA A 562 5.55 0.29 26.52
N SER A 563 5.14 -0.64 25.66
CA SER A 563 5.45 -2.08 25.85
C SER A 563 5.43 -2.96 24.60
N LEU A 564 4.94 -2.50 23.45
CA LEU A 564 4.71 -3.37 22.28
C LEU A 564 5.94 -3.50 21.36
N GLN A 565 6.75 -2.44 21.21
CA GLN A 565 7.96 -2.48 20.37
C GLN A 565 9.07 -3.40 20.91
N THR A 566 9.12 -3.59 22.24
CA THR A 566 10.16 -4.38 22.90
C THR A 566 10.07 -5.88 22.57
N ALA A 567 8.88 -6.35 22.19
CA ALA A 567 8.63 -7.74 21.83
C ALA A 567 9.21 -8.11 20.45
N ALA A 568 9.08 -7.20 19.48
CA ALA A 568 9.50 -7.42 18.10
C ALA A 568 11.01 -7.70 17.98
N ILE A 569 11.82 -7.02 18.79
CA ILE A 569 13.27 -7.25 18.85
C ILE A 569 13.59 -8.66 19.37
N VAL A 570 12.86 -9.15 20.38
CA VAL A 570 13.06 -10.50 20.94
C VAL A 570 12.54 -11.60 20.01
N ILE A 571 11.59 -11.26 19.12
CA ILE A 571 11.03 -12.16 18.12
C ILE A 571 11.95 -12.23 16.88
N LEU A 572 12.47 -11.10 16.40
CA LEU A 572 13.53 -11.03 15.38
C LEU A 572 14.81 -11.73 15.87
N ALA A 573 15.17 -11.53 17.14
CA ALA A 573 16.25 -12.24 17.81
C ALA A 573 16.12 -13.77 17.74
N ALA A 574 14.89 -14.29 17.84
CA ALA A 574 14.67 -15.71 17.62
C ALA A 574 14.88 -16.09 16.15
N MET A 575 14.52 -15.25 15.18
CA MET A 575 14.59 -15.56 13.75
C MET A 575 15.99 -15.81 13.20
N ASP A 576 17.04 -15.16 13.70
CA ASP A 576 18.41 -15.46 13.24
C ASP A 576 19.00 -16.71 13.92
N ILE A 577 18.62 -17.04 15.17
CA ILE A 577 18.93 -18.36 15.79
C ILE A 577 18.31 -19.50 14.93
N LEU A 578 17.18 -19.23 14.28
CA LEU A 578 16.48 -20.19 13.41
C LEU A 578 17.16 -20.37 12.04
N MET A 579 18.19 -19.60 11.70
CA MET A 579 18.84 -19.59 10.39
C MET A 579 20.34 -19.98 10.39
N ASP A 580 20.81 -20.69 11.42
CA ASP A 580 22.17 -21.28 11.47
C ASP A 580 22.51 -22.05 10.16
N PRO A 581 23.54 -21.60 9.40
CA PRO A 581 23.98 -22.28 8.17
C PRO A 581 24.50 -23.72 8.39
N GLY A 582 24.85 -24.09 9.63
CA GLY A 582 25.41 -25.39 9.99
C GLY A 582 24.38 -26.52 10.07
N ALA A 583 23.11 -26.23 10.40
CA ALA A 583 22.05 -27.22 10.57
C ALA A 583 21.21 -27.43 9.29
N GLY A 584 21.89 -27.72 8.19
CA GLY A 584 21.37 -27.69 6.82
C GLY A 584 19.89 -28.08 6.62
N PHE A 585 19.07 -27.07 6.31
CA PHE A 585 17.83 -27.26 5.57
C PHE A 585 18.11 -28.04 4.29
N TRP A 586 17.42 -29.16 4.07
CA TRP A 586 17.58 -30.00 2.87
C TRP A 586 16.92 -29.37 1.63
N TYR A 587 17.43 -28.21 1.21
CA TYR A 587 17.15 -27.61 -0.10
C TYR A 587 17.80 -28.46 -1.20
N ASN A 588 17.05 -29.42 -1.75
CA ASN A 588 17.48 -30.12 -2.96
C ASN A 588 17.10 -29.30 -4.20
N ARG A 589 18.10 -28.85 -4.96
CA ARG A 589 17.97 -27.89 -6.07
C ARG A 589 17.59 -28.54 -7.42
N ASP A 590 17.20 -29.82 -7.43
CA ASP A 590 16.98 -30.63 -8.65
C ASP A 590 15.55 -31.20 -8.78
N CYS A 591 14.52 -30.41 -8.46
CA CYS A 591 13.12 -30.73 -8.79
C CYS A 591 12.51 -29.67 -9.72
N GLY A 592 11.81 -30.12 -10.77
CA GLY A 592 11.24 -29.27 -11.81
C GLY A 592 10.02 -28.46 -11.38
N ARG A 593 9.57 -27.57 -12.28
CA ARG A 593 8.46 -26.63 -12.05
C ARG A 593 7.20 -27.32 -11.51
N ASP A 594 6.50 -26.57 -10.65
CA ASP A 594 5.18 -26.86 -10.06
C ASP A 594 5.19 -27.85 -8.88
N GLY A 595 5.79 -27.44 -7.75
CA GLY A 595 5.48 -27.95 -6.40
C GLY A 595 6.67 -28.22 -5.48
N ILE A 596 6.72 -27.53 -4.32
CA ILE A 596 7.63 -27.86 -3.22
C ILE A 596 7.19 -29.19 -2.57
N CYS A 597 8.13 -30.12 -2.36
CA CYS A 597 7.86 -31.40 -1.70
C CYS A 597 8.87 -31.66 -0.56
N GLY A 598 8.42 -31.53 0.69
CA GLY A 598 9.13 -32.11 1.83
C GLY A 598 9.12 -33.64 1.73
N HIS A 599 10.30 -34.26 1.77
CA HIS A 599 10.43 -35.71 1.67
C HIS A 599 10.11 -36.36 3.02
N TYR A 600 8.86 -36.79 3.21
CA TYR A 600 8.55 -37.81 4.23
C TYR A 600 9.15 -39.15 3.76
N PRO A 601 10.04 -39.81 4.52
CA PRO A 601 10.55 -41.12 4.16
C PRO A 601 9.41 -42.15 4.05
N GLU A 602 9.48 -43.04 3.06
CA GLU A 602 8.52 -44.15 2.98
C GLU A 602 8.61 -45.07 4.22
N PRO A 603 7.52 -45.79 4.56
CA PRO A 603 7.51 -46.66 5.74
C PRO A 603 8.49 -47.83 5.61
N GLY A 604 9.71 -47.69 6.16
CA GLY A 604 10.66 -48.81 6.29
C GLY A 604 12.14 -48.47 6.31
N THR A 605 12.57 -47.25 5.93
CA THR A 605 14.00 -46.91 5.91
C THR A 605 14.49 -46.34 7.24
N SER A 606 15.25 -47.14 7.99
CA SER A 606 15.92 -46.71 9.22
C SER A 606 17.13 -45.81 8.93
N SER A 607 16.97 -44.51 9.12
CA SER A 607 18.06 -43.52 9.25
C SER A 607 17.79 -42.67 10.51
N PRO A 608 18.82 -42.26 11.28
CA PRO A 608 18.60 -41.83 12.66
C PRO A 608 18.10 -40.39 12.80
N GLY A 609 17.10 -40.17 13.67
CA GLY A 609 17.03 -38.94 14.47
C GLY A 609 16.14 -37.77 14.01
N LEU A 610 15.11 -37.97 13.18
CA LEU A 610 14.18 -36.88 12.80
C LEU A 610 13.00 -36.66 13.77
N SER A 611 13.22 -36.69 15.09
CA SER A 611 12.17 -36.40 16.10
C SER A 611 12.20 -34.97 16.65
N ALA A 612 13.33 -34.26 16.54
CA ALA A 612 13.51 -32.91 17.10
C ALA A 612 13.13 -31.76 16.12
N GLN A 613 13.05 -32.05 14.82
CA GLN A 613 12.84 -31.03 13.78
C GLN A 613 11.36 -30.73 13.44
N GLU A 614 10.40 -31.55 13.88
CA GLU A 614 8.98 -31.34 13.52
C GLU A 614 8.36 -30.14 14.27
N TRP A 615 8.53 -30.05 15.59
CA TRP A 615 7.87 -29.00 16.39
C TRP A 615 8.56 -27.65 16.25
N THR A 616 9.88 -27.64 16.07
CA THR A 616 10.72 -26.46 15.85
C THR A 616 10.33 -25.75 14.55
N ASN A 617 10.24 -26.48 13.43
CA ASN A 617 9.74 -25.93 12.15
C ASN A 617 8.33 -25.32 12.27
N VAL A 618 7.42 -26.00 12.97
CA VAL A 618 6.06 -25.50 13.22
C VAL A 618 6.06 -24.22 14.09
N ASN A 619 6.97 -24.15 15.07
CA ASN A 619 7.16 -22.98 15.92
C ASN A 619 7.72 -21.80 15.13
N THR A 620 8.61 -22.03 14.16
CA THR A 620 9.13 -21.02 13.22
C THR A 620 8.01 -20.36 12.44
N PHE A 621 7.05 -21.13 11.88
CA PHE A 621 5.89 -20.55 11.20
C PHE A 621 5.03 -19.67 12.12
N GLU A 622 4.77 -20.11 13.35
CA GLU A 622 4.07 -19.29 14.34
C GLU A 622 4.85 -18.00 14.68
N THR A 623 6.17 -18.08 14.79
CA THR A 623 7.05 -16.91 15.02
C THR A 623 6.98 -15.94 13.84
N ILE A 624 7.07 -16.41 12.60
CA ILE A 624 6.95 -15.55 11.40
C ILE A 624 5.59 -14.84 11.35
N TYR A 625 4.47 -15.52 11.66
CA TYR A 625 3.17 -14.84 11.75
C TYR A 625 3.09 -13.81 12.89
N ASN A 626 3.78 -14.02 14.02
CA ASN A 626 3.88 -12.98 15.05
C ASN A 626 4.75 -11.80 14.58
N THR A 627 5.83 -12.05 13.82
CA THR A 627 6.65 -10.99 13.21
C THR A 627 5.82 -10.17 12.22
N MET A 628 5.18 -10.82 11.25
CA MET A 628 4.29 -10.19 10.26
C MET A 628 3.19 -9.34 10.92
N TRP A 629 2.59 -9.84 12.02
CA TRP A 629 1.64 -9.06 12.80
C TRP A 629 2.26 -7.80 13.40
N GLN A 630 3.41 -7.92 14.05
CA GLN A 630 4.05 -6.82 14.76
C GLN A 630 4.66 -5.78 13.82
N THR A 631 5.10 -6.20 12.63
CA THR A 631 5.57 -5.32 11.55
C THR A 631 4.43 -4.74 10.71
N GLN A 632 3.23 -5.31 10.78
CA GLN A 632 2.10 -5.04 9.88
C GLN A 632 2.43 -5.31 8.40
N ASP A 633 3.24 -6.35 8.18
CA ASP A 633 3.79 -6.75 6.91
C ASP A 633 3.25 -8.13 6.49
N ASN A 634 3.42 -8.50 5.22
CA ASN A 634 3.11 -9.81 4.66
C ASN A 634 4.27 -10.43 3.85
N ASP A 635 5.49 -9.88 3.95
CA ASP A 635 6.75 -10.35 3.35
C ASP A 635 6.95 -11.89 3.27
N TYR A 636 6.43 -12.64 4.25
CA TYR A 636 6.58 -14.10 4.33
C TYR A 636 5.30 -14.89 3.99
N GLN A 637 4.20 -14.24 3.61
CA GLN A 637 2.90 -14.88 3.40
C GLN A 637 2.99 -16.02 2.36
N ASP A 638 3.57 -15.75 1.19
CA ASP A 638 3.73 -16.74 0.11
C ASP A 638 4.59 -17.95 0.55
N LEU A 639 5.66 -17.69 1.31
CA LEU A 639 6.54 -18.72 1.86
C LEU A 639 5.77 -19.69 2.78
N ILE A 640 4.76 -19.20 3.48
CA ILE A 640 4.00 -20.00 4.46
C ILE A 640 2.78 -20.67 3.83
N GLU A 641 2.09 -20.00 2.90
CA GLU A 641 0.94 -20.56 2.19
C GLU A 641 1.34 -21.77 1.32
N GLU A 642 2.53 -21.78 0.70
CA GLU A 642 3.04 -22.96 -0.01
C GLU A 642 3.52 -24.09 0.92
N GLN A 643 3.98 -23.79 2.14
CA GLN A 643 4.72 -24.75 2.97
C GLN A 643 3.92 -25.40 4.12
N ALA A 644 2.83 -24.80 4.60
CA ALA A 644 2.12 -25.25 5.81
C ALA A 644 1.22 -26.52 5.64
N VAL A 645 1.60 -27.44 4.74
CA VAL A 645 0.96 -28.75 4.53
C VAL A 645 1.54 -29.80 5.49
N VAL A 646 0.99 -29.87 6.70
CA VAL A 646 1.39 -30.84 7.74
C VAL A 646 0.68 -32.20 7.53
N PRO A 647 1.34 -33.27 7.06
CA PRO A 647 0.68 -34.49 6.56
C PRO A 647 0.24 -35.48 7.65
N ASN A 648 -1.01 -35.92 7.59
CA ASN A 648 -1.56 -36.90 8.54
C ASN A 648 -0.79 -38.24 8.58
N LYS A 649 -0.44 -38.71 9.78
CA LYS A 649 0.11 -40.04 10.04
C LYS A 649 -0.90 -40.88 10.83
N ASP A 650 -1.27 -42.02 10.28
CA ASP A 650 -2.08 -43.03 10.97
C ASP A 650 -1.16 -43.85 11.90
N HIS A 651 -1.51 -43.91 13.17
CA HIS A 651 -0.75 -44.64 14.20
C HIS A 651 -1.27 -46.07 14.44
N GLY A 652 -2.32 -46.50 13.75
CA GLY A 652 -2.89 -47.84 13.87
C GLY A 652 -3.71 -48.09 15.15
N ASP A 653 -3.91 -47.05 15.96
CA ASP A 653 -4.77 -47.05 17.15
C ASP A 653 -6.19 -46.50 16.86
N GLY A 654 -6.43 -46.05 15.64
CA GLY A 654 -7.68 -45.41 15.20
C GLY A 654 -7.68 -43.88 15.26
N ASN A 655 -6.60 -43.26 15.73
CA ASN A 655 -6.45 -41.80 15.81
C ASN A 655 -5.49 -41.28 14.74
N VAL A 656 -5.91 -40.24 14.02
CA VAL A 656 -5.10 -39.61 12.95
C VAL A 656 -4.57 -38.28 13.45
N LEU A 657 -3.25 -38.20 13.70
CA LEU A 657 -2.58 -36.95 14.08
C LEU A 657 -1.73 -36.41 12.92
N PRO A 658 -1.48 -35.08 12.84
CA PRO A 658 -0.71 -34.48 11.74
C PRO A 658 0.80 -34.76 11.75
N VAL A 659 1.34 -35.25 12.87
CA VAL A 659 2.78 -35.27 13.18
C VAL A 659 3.06 -36.38 14.20
N THR A 660 4.33 -36.64 14.52
CA THR A 660 4.72 -37.73 15.43
C THR A 660 4.40 -37.45 16.90
N GLY A 661 3.10 -37.51 17.23
CA GLY A 661 2.56 -37.50 18.57
C GLY A 661 2.02 -36.16 19.07
N SER A 662 1.37 -36.23 20.23
CA SER A 662 0.59 -35.17 20.89
C SER A 662 1.36 -33.88 21.17
N PHE A 663 2.66 -33.95 21.48
CA PHE A 663 3.52 -32.78 21.72
C PHE A 663 3.68 -31.94 20.44
N ASN A 664 4.14 -32.55 19.35
CA ASN A 664 4.27 -31.89 18.05
C ASN A 664 2.90 -31.42 17.53
N ALA A 665 1.84 -32.23 17.73
CA ALA A 665 0.50 -31.93 17.22
C ALA A 665 -0.08 -30.68 17.88
N ALA A 666 0.11 -30.50 19.19
CA ALA A 666 -0.41 -29.34 19.90
C ALA A 666 0.27 -28.03 19.44
N TRP A 667 1.58 -28.06 19.14
CA TRP A 667 2.27 -26.93 18.49
C TRP A 667 1.69 -26.61 17.10
N ALA A 668 1.36 -27.63 16.30
CA ALA A 668 0.74 -27.41 14.98
C ALA A 668 -0.65 -26.77 15.10
N GLY A 669 -1.44 -27.17 16.10
CA GLY A 669 -2.70 -26.51 16.41
C GLY A 669 -2.52 -25.03 16.80
N LEU A 670 -1.52 -24.71 17.64
CA LEU A 670 -1.23 -23.33 18.05
C LEU A 670 -0.78 -22.46 16.87
N MET A 671 0.07 -22.98 15.99
CA MET A 671 0.46 -22.32 14.73
C MET A 671 -0.77 -22.00 13.87
N TYR A 672 -1.66 -22.97 13.65
CA TYR A 672 -2.89 -22.72 12.89
C TYR A 672 -3.78 -21.65 13.58
N ILE A 673 -3.93 -21.66 14.90
CA ILE A 673 -4.66 -20.57 15.58
C ILE A 673 -3.96 -19.21 15.42
N LYS A 674 -2.63 -19.15 15.40
CA LYS A 674 -1.91 -17.90 15.12
C LYS A 674 -2.17 -17.38 13.70
N VAL A 675 -2.21 -18.26 12.69
CA VAL A 675 -2.61 -17.88 11.31
C VAL A 675 -4.04 -17.34 11.29
N GLN A 676 -4.99 -18.01 11.96
CA GLN A 676 -6.37 -17.54 12.04
C GLN A 676 -6.47 -16.17 12.71
N GLN A 677 -5.80 -15.98 13.86
CA GLN A 677 -5.70 -14.68 14.54
C GLN A 677 -5.14 -13.61 13.60
N TYR A 678 -4.08 -13.89 12.84
CA TYR A 678 -3.44 -12.94 11.92
C TYR A 678 -4.41 -12.54 10.80
N ASN A 679 -5.10 -13.52 10.20
CA ASN A 679 -6.10 -13.28 9.17
C ASN A 679 -7.22 -12.36 9.68
N ASP A 680 -7.79 -12.66 10.86
CA ASP A 680 -8.88 -11.89 11.43
C ASP A 680 -8.46 -10.45 11.78
N ALA A 681 -7.21 -10.25 12.24
CA ALA A 681 -6.67 -8.92 12.54
C ALA A 681 -6.37 -8.06 11.31
N HIS A 682 -6.04 -8.69 10.18
CA HIS A 682 -5.76 -8.01 8.91
C HIS A 682 -6.96 -7.99 7.95
N GLY A 683 -8.14 -8.46 8.40
CA GLY A 683 -9.35 -8.52 7.58
C GLY A 683 -9.30 -9.53 6.44
N LEU A 684 -8.31 -10.44 6.44
CA LEU A 684 -8.16 -11.49 5.44
C LEU A 684 -9.29 -12.50 5.62
N ASN A 685 -9.96 -12.85 4.52
CA ASN A 685 -11.20 -13.63 4.56
C ASN A 685 -11.03 -14.97 5.31
N PRO A 686 -11.91 -15.32 6.27
CA PRO A 686 -11.88 -16.64 6.94
C PRO A 686 -12.04 -17.84 5.98
N GLY A 687 -12.41 -17.60 4.73
CA GLY A 687 -12.47 -18.56 3.64
C GLY A 687 -11.42 -18.38 2.53
N SER A 688 -10.35 -17.61 2.72
CA SER A 688 -9.23 -17.54 1.75
C SER A 688 -8.13 -18.56 2.06
N THR A 689 -7.79 -18.77 3.33
CA THR A 689 -6.74 -19.72 3.74
C THR A 689 -7.30 -21.13 3.95
N TYR A 690 -7.19 -21.98 2.92
CA TYR A 690 -7.56 -23.39 2.97
C TYR A 690 -6.33 -24.31 3.01
N TYR A 691 -6.29 -25.23 3.97
CA TYR A 691 -5.23 -26.24 4.03
C TYR A 691 -5.60 -27.54 3.30
N TYR A 692 -4.62 -28.09 2.58
CA TYR A 692 -4.72 -29.35 1.84
C TYR A 692 -4.59 -30.56 2.78
N VAL A 693 -5.71 -31.09 3.28
CA VAL A 693 -5.67 -32.32 4.07
C VAL A 693 -5.55 -33.53 3.15
N ARG A 694 -4.36 -34.17 3.12
CA ARG A 694 -4.17 -35.50 2.53
C ARG A 694 -4.42 -36.57 3.59
N VAL A 695 -5.49 -37.34 3.43
CA VAL A 695 -5.78 -38.50 4.28
C VAL A 695 -5.33 -39.79 3.57
N PRO A 696 -4.45 -40.62 4.17
CA PRO A 696 -4.05 -41.90 3.58
C PRO A 696 -5.13 -42.97 3.78
N PHE A 697 -6.20 -42.93 2.97
CA PHE A 697 -7.15 -44.05 2.87
C PHE A 697 -6.76 -45.00 1.74
N GLN A 698 -6.68 -46.30 2.03
CA GLN A 698 -5.99 -47.31 1.22
C GLN A 698 -6.41 -47.46 -0.26
N PHE A 699 -7.55 -46.88 -0.69
CA PHE A 699 -8.04 -47.03 -2.07
C PHE A 699 -8.54 -45.73 -2.76
N ALA A 700 -8.38 -44.55 -2.15
CA ALA A 700 -8.65 -43.29 -2.85
C ALA A 700 -7.90 -42.10 -2.21
N ARG A 701 -7.07 -41.40 -3.01
CA ARG A 701 -6.56 -40.07 -2.65
C ARG A 701 -7.73 -39.07 -2.75
N LYS A 702 -8.18 -38.53 -1.61
CA LYS A 702 -9.07 -37.37 -1.57
C LYS A 702 -8.33 -36.19 -0.94
N THR A 703 -8.48 -35.05 -1.58
CA THR A 703 -8.03 -33.74 -1.10
C THR A 703 -9.25 -33.01 -0.56
N TYR A 704 -9.16 -32.47 0.64
CA TYR A 704 -10.16 -31.57 1.20
C TYR A 704 -9.52 -30.21 1.44
N LEU A 705 -10.25 -29.15 1.08
CA LEU A 705 -9.99 -27.78 1.48
C LEU A 705 -10.68 -27.56 2.83
N MET A 706 -9.93 -27.19 3.86
CA MET A 706 -10.45 -27.01 5.21
C MET A 706 -9.94 -25.70 5.83
N GLN A 707 -10.81 -24.99 6.57
CA GLN A 707 -10.42 -23.75 7.22
C GLN A 707 -9.38 -24.00 8.32
N VAL A 708 -8.57 -22.99 8.58
CA VAL A 708 -7.46 -23.03 9.53
C VAL A 708 -7.91 -23.43 10.94
N LYS A 709 -8.94 -22.77 11.46
CA LYS A 709 -9.53 -23.06 12.78
C LYS A 709 -10.09 -24.48 12.88
N ASP A 710 -10.67 -25.01 11.80
CA ASP A 710 -11.22 -26.36 11.75
C ASP A 710 -10.08 -27.39 11.84
N ARG A 711 -8.94 -27.11 11.21
CA ARG A 711 -7.71 -27.91 11.34
C ARG A 711 -7.14 -27.89 12.75
N ALA A 712 -7.14 -26.75 13.42
CA ALA A 712 -6.75 -26.68 14.84
C ALA A 712 -7.73 -27.47 15.74
N ASN A 713 -9.04 -27.43 15.45
CA ASN A 713 -10.07 -28.17 16.17
C ASN A 713 -9.92 -29.70 16.01
N ASP A 714 -9.72 -30.21 14.78
CA ASP A 714 -9.40 -31.63 14.51
C ASP A 714 -8.21 -32.11 15.33
N ILE A 715 -7.15 -31.29 15.38
CA ILE A 715 -5.93 -31.57 16.14
C ILE A 715 -6.22 -31.64 17.64
N GLN A 716 -6.97 -30.68 18.18
CA GLN A 716 -7.36 -30.65 19.58
C GLN A 716 -8.18 -31.90 19.95
N GLN A 717 -9.14 -32.29 19.11
CA GLN A 717 -9.97 -33.47 19.34
C GLN A 717 -9.16 -34.78 19.28
N GLY A 718 -8.24 -34.90 18.31
CA GLY A 718 -7.32 -36.03 18.21
C GLY A 718 -6.42 -36.16 19.45
N ILE A 719 -5.96 -35.04 20.02
CA ILE A 719 -5.20 -35.06 21.28
C ILE A 719 -6.11 -35.39 22.47
N ALA A 720 -7.32 -34.81 22.53
CA ALA A 720 -8.30 -35.07 23.59
C ALA A 720 -8.71 -36.54 23.69
N ALA A 721 -8.79 -37.25 22.55
CA ALA A 721 -9.05 -38.69 22.50
C ALA A 721 -7.97 -39.52 23.22
N THR A 722 -6.74 -39.00 23.36
CA THR A 722 -5.63 -39.68 24.06
C THR A 722 -5.54 -39.36 25.55
N TRP A 723 -6.51 -38.60 26.09
CA TRP A 723 -6.55 -38.22 27.50
C TRP A 723 -6.62 -39.43 28.44
N LEU A 724 -5.60 -39.61 29.28
CA LEU A 724 -5.56 -40.68 30.27
C LEU A 724 -6.16 -40.19 31.58
N ALA A 725 -7.31 -40.76 31.97
CA ALA A 725 -7.90 -40.54 33.29
C ALA A 725 -7.11 -41.30 34.37
N SER A 726 -6.29 -40.59 35.15
CA SER A 726 -5.56 -41.16 36.29
C SER A 726 -6.34 -40.97 37.60
N SER A 727 -6.40 -42.02 38.43
CA SER A 727 -7.19 -42.07 39.67
C SER A 727 -6.59 -41.27 40.85
N GLY A 728 -5.78 -40.25 40.58
CA GLY A 728 -5.09 -39.45 41.60
C GLY A 728 -4.76 -38.01 41.22
N CYS A 729 -4.45 -37.73 39.95
CA CYS A 729 -3.96 -36.40 39.50
C CYS A 729 -4.89 -35.68 38.52
N GLY A 730 -6.17 -36.06 38.47
CA GLY A 730 -7.16 -35.47 37.55
C GLY A 730 -7.01 -35.86 36.07
N GLY A 731 -6.04 -36.71 35.72
CA GLY A 731 -5.72 -37.14 34.35
C GLY A 731 -4.68 -36.28 33.64
N GLY A 732 -4.50 -36.50 32.33
CA GLY A 732 -3.61 -35.69 31.49
C GLY A 732 -3.33 -36.31 30.12
N VAL A 733 -2.60 -35.57 29.27
CA VAL A 733 -2.23 -36.01 27.92
C VAL A 733 -0.85 -36.70 27.94
N PRO A 734 -0.73 -37.97 27.48
CA PRO A 734 0.56 -38.67 27.32
C PRO A 734 1.33 -38.16 26.10
N GLN A 735 2.65 -38.39 26.07
CA GLN A 735 3.46 -38.17 24.88
C GLN A 735 3.49 -39.46 24.04
N LEU A 736 2.78 -39.43 22.91
CA LEU A 736 2.45 -40.65 22.16
C LEU A 736 3.66 -41.31 21.47
N THR A 737 4.75 -40.58 21.25
CA THR A 737 5.99 -41.11 20.64
C THR A 737 6.86 -41.94 21.59
N SER A 738 6.73 -41.76 22.91
CA SER A 738 7.57 -42.39 23.92
C SER A 738 6.88 -43.49 24.72
N GLY A 739 5.56 -43.66 24.56
CA GLY A 739 4.77 -44.62 25.35
C GLY A 739 4.72 -44.31 26.85
N THR A 740 5.13 -43.09 27.25
CA THR A 740 5.20 -42.65 28.64
C THR A 740 3.87 -42.04 29.10
N GLY A 741 3.64 -42.05 30.42
CA GLY A 741 2.43 -41.47 31.01
C GLY A 741 2.32 -39.95 30.84
N PRO A 742 1.21 -39.34 31.30
CA PRO A 742 0.96 -37.91 31.10
C PRO A 742 2.09 -37.01 31.59
N ASN A 743 2.56 -36.10 30.74
CA ASN A 743 3.60 -35.14 31.08
C ASN A 743 3.08 -33.70 31.09
N THR A 744 3.85 -32.81 31.74
CA THR A 744 3.50 -31.41 31.94
C THR A 744 3.30 -30.65 30.64
N ILE A 745 4.31 -30.68 29.76
CA ILE A 745 4.40 -29.78 28.60
C ILE A 745 3.33 -30.11 27.57
N THR A 746 3.09 -31.40 27.32
CA THR A 746 2.05 -31.86 26.39
C THR A 746 0.66 -31.51 26.91
N SER A 747 0.45 -31.58 28.24
CA SER A 747 -0.80 -31.16 28.85
C SER A 747 -1.00 -29.63 28.80
N HIS A 748 0.06 -28.83 28.99
CA HIS A 748 -0.03 -27.38 28.87
C HIS A 748 -0.33 -26.95 27.43
N LEU A 749 0.40 -27.47 26.44
CA LEU A 749 0.15 -27.22 25.03
C LEU A 749 -1.29 -27.56 24.63
N PHE A 750 -1.80 -28.71 25.08
CA PHE A 750 -3.21 -29.10 24.87
C PHE A 750 -4.20 -28.08 25.45
N PHE A 751 -3.95 -27.57 26.66
CA PHE A 751 -4.81 -26.55 27.27
C PHE A 751 -4.68 -25.18 26.58
N SER A 752 -3.47 -24.72 26.22
CA SER A 752 -3.27 -23.50 25.45
C SER A 752 -4.04 -23.53 24.12
N LEU A 753 -3.93 -24.65 23.39
CA LEU A 753 -4.66 -24.88 22.15
C LEU A 753 -6.18 -24.87 22.37
N THR A 754 -6.66 -25.59 23.39
CA THR A 754 -8.09 -25.67 23.72
C THR A 754 -8.68 -24.30 24.07
N VAL A 755 -7.99 -23.52 24.90
CA VAL A 755 -8.43 -22.19 25.33
C VAL A 755 -8.43 -21.21 24.16
N ALA A 756 -7.39 -21.23 23.32
CA ALA A 756 -7.33 -20.39 22.13
C ALA A 756 -8.43 -20.75 21.11
N LEU A 757 -8.73 -22.03 20.89
CA LEU A 757 -9.87 -22.48 20.07
C LEU A 757 -11.24 -22.08 20.65
N THR A 758 -11.38 -22.03 21.98
CA THR A 758 -12.64 -21.66 22.65
C THR A 758 -13.06 -20.22 22.33
N GLN A 759 -12.10 -19.35 21.96
CA GLN A 759 -12.39 -17.98 21.47
C GLN A 759 -13.03 -17.96 20.07
N TYR A 760 -12.91 -19.03 19.29
CA TYR A 760 -13.32 -19.09 17.88
C TYR A 760 -14.53 -19.98 17.60
N SER A 761 -14.66 -21.13 18.28
CA SER A 761 -15.68 -22.12 17.95
C SER A 761 -15.97 -23.10 19.08
N ASP A 762 -16.86 -22.75 20.01
CA ASP A 762 -17.40 -23.70 20.99
C ASP A 762 -18.95 -23.69 21.06
N PRO A 763 -19.65 -24.07 19.97
CA PRO A 763 -21.11 -24.03 19.91
C PRO A 763 -21.78 -24.96 20.93
N ASP A 764 -21.10 -26.05 21.31
CA ASP A 764 -21.64 -27.13 22.13
C ASP A 764 -21.07 -27.13 23.57
N GLY A 765 -20.27 -26.11 23.95
CA GLY A 765 -19.63 -26.01 25.27
C GLY A 765 -18.57 -27.09 25.56
N THR A 766 -18.14 -27.83 24.54
CA THR A 766 -17.26 -28.99 24.68
C THR A 766 -15.81 -28.55 24.87
N LEU A 767 -15.34 -27.54 24.13
CA LEU A 767 -13.99 -27.00 24.32
C LEU A 767 -13.88 -26.31 25.67
N ARG A 768 -14.90 -25.56 26.10
CA ARG A 768 -14.99 -24.99 27.45
C ARG A 768 -14.94 -26.08 28.51
N GLY A 769 -15.66 -27.19 28.31
CA GLY A 769 -15.59 -28.37 29.17
C GLY A 769 -14.20 -29.04 29.24
N TRP A 770 -13.33 -28.82 28.26
CA TRP A 770 -11.90 -29.20 28.33
C TRP A 770 -11.03 -28.08 28.94
N ALA A 771 -11.33 -26.81 28.67
CA ALA A 771 -10.66 -25.62 29.18
C ALA A 771 -10.90 -25.33 30.67
N ASP A 772 -11.96 -25.89 31.27
CA ASP A 772 -12.23 -25.81 32.72
C ASP A 772 -11.51 -26.93 33.53
N LYS A 773 -11.11 -28.04 32.88
CA LYS A 773 -10.31 -29.12 33.52
C LYS A 773 -8.96 -28.67 34.10
N PRO A 774 -8.16 -27.75 33.49
CA PRO A 774 -6.89 -27.31 34.07
C PRO A 774 -7.05 -26.69 35.46
N GLY A 775 -8.15 -25.99 35.75
CA GLY A 775 -8.40 -25.46 37.11
C GLY A 775 -8.38 -26.54 38.20
N THR A 776 -8.84 -27.76 37.87
CA THR A 776 -8.83 -28.91 38.79
C THR A 776 -7.50 -29.68 38.86
N ARG A 777 -6.58 -29.42 37.94
CA ARG A 777 -5.25 -30.06 37.86
C ARG A 777 -4.19 -29.08 38.35
N LEU A 778 -4.01 -27.99 37.61
CA LEU A 778 -3.05 -26.92 37.86
C LEU A 778 -3.34 -26.15 39.16
N GLY A 779 -4.61 -26.05 39.60
CA GLY A 779 -4.97 -25.47 40.90
C GLY A 779 -4.70 -26.39 42.11
N ARG A 780 -4.52 -27.70 41.90
CA ARG A 780 -4.09 -28.66 42.93
C ARG A 780 -2.57 -28.85 42.95
N ASP A 781 -1.92 -28.76 41.80
CA ASP A 781 -0.46 -28.90 41.63
C ASP A 781 0.32 -27.64 42.06
N LYS A 782 0.08 -27.15 43.28
CA LYS A 782 0.79 -25.99 43.87
C LYS A 782 2.30 -26.20 44.07
N HIS A 783 2.79 -27.43 43.89
CA HIS A 783 4.22 -27.75 43.87
C HIS A 783 4.58 -28.37 42.52
N TYR A 784 5.03 -27.51 41.61
CA TYR A 784 5.45 -27.86 40.26
C TYR A 784 6.89 -28.40 40.24
N GLU A 785 7.10 -29.60 40.82
CA GLU A 785 8.35 -30.36 40.68
C GLU A 785 8.32 -31.21 39.41
N ILE A 786 8.68 -30.60 38.28
CA ILE A 786 9.20 -31.34 37.13
C ILE A 786 10.60 -31.83 37.52
N PRO A 787 11.01 -33.08 37.23
CA PRO A 787 12.35 -33.57 37.54
C PRO A 787 13.44 -32.59 37.10
N THR A 788 14.39 -32.30 37.99
CA THR A 788 15.31 -31.15 38.00
C THR A 788 16.39 -31.13 36.90
N VAL A 789 16.14 -31.81 35.79
CA VAL A 789 17.15 -32.18 34.78
C VAL A 789 16.91 -31.52 33.40
N PHE A 790 15.95 -30.59 33.29
CA PHE A 790 15.41 -30.13 32.00
C PHE A 790 15.45 -28.61 31.72
N GLY A 791 16.05 -27.78 32.58
CA GLY A 791 16.29 -26.36 32.23
C GLY A 791 15.03 -25.51 32.04
N LEU A 792 15.07 -24.58 31.07
CA LEU A 792 13.94 -23.69 30.76
C LEU A 792 12.73 -24.43 30.16
N MET A 793 12.86 -25.72 29.76
CA MET A 793 11.68 -26.58 29.49
C MET A 793 10.75 -26.67 30.70
N ALA A 794 11.26 -26.52 31.92
CA ALA A 794 10.43 -26.50 33.12
C ALA A 794 9.68 -25.17 33.29
N GLN A 795 10.09 -24.11 32.60
CA GLN A 795 9.53 -22.76 32.68
C GLN A 795 8.61 -22.41 31.48
N ILE A 796 8.80 -23.01 30.29
CA ILE A 796 7.82 -22.89 29.18
C ILE A 796 6.39 -23.24 29.64
N PRO A 797 6.15 -24.33 30.40
CA PRO A 797 4.85 -24.60 30.99
C PRO A 797 4.30 -23.45 31.84
N ARG A 798 5.15 -22.65 32.53
CA ARG A 798 4.71 -21.48 33.30
C ARG A 798 4.34 -20.30 32.42
N ALA A 799 5.06 -20.06 31.31
CA ALA A 799 4.68 -19.03 30.34
C ALA A 799 3.40 -19.41 29.57
N MET A 800 3.26 -20.69 29.19
CA MET A 800 2.01 -21.26 28.68
C MET A 800 0.89 -21.18 29.72
N HIS A 801 1.21 -21.34 31.00
CA HIS A 801 0.25 -21.18 32.09
C HIS A 801 -0.34 -19.77 32.11
N GLN A 802 0.51 -18.74 31.99
CA GLN A 802 0.08 -17.33 31.90
C GLN A 802 -0.82 -17.09 30.68
N THR A 803 -0.46 -17.66 29.53
CA THR A 803 -1.27 -17.64 28.29
C THR A 803 -2.65 -18.28 28.49
N ILE A 804 -2.72 -19.43 29.16
CA ILE A 804 -3.97 -20.12 29.51
C ILE A 804 -4.81 -19.25 30.45
N THR A 805 -4.20 -18.70 31.50
CA THR A 805 -4.93 -17.95 32.53
C THR A 805 -5.40 -16.57 32.08
N SER A 806 -4.65 -15.84 31.25
CA SER A 806 -5.14 -14.57 30.69
C SER A 806 -6.31 -14.79 29.73
N ALA A 807 -6.21 -15.77 28.84
CA ALA A 807 -7.32 -16.10 27.95
C ALA A 807 -8.53 -16.66 28.72
N MET A 808 -8.34 -17.41 29.81
CA MET A 808 -9.42 -17.81 30.70
C MET A 808 -10.04 -16.63 31.46
N ALA A 809 -9.26 -15.65 31.91
CA ALA A 809 -9.81 -14.42 32.49
C ALA A 809 -10.71 -13.68 31.48
N THR A 810 -10.27 -13.55 30.23
CA THR A 810 -11.07 -12.98 29.13
C THR A 810 -12.35 -13.78 28.84
N LEU A 811 -12.27 -15.13 28.85
CA LEU A 811 -13.41 -16.03 28.59
C LEU A 811 -14.40 -16.19 29.77
N THR A 812 -14.04 -15.73 30.97
CA THR A 812 -14.84 -15.92 32.20
C THR A 812 -15.25 -14.62 32.88
N GLY A 813 -14.50 -13.54 32.67
CA GLY A 813 -14.55 -12.32 33.48
C GLY A 813 -13.92 -12.45 34.87
N ASP A 814 -13.32 -13.61 35.21
CA ASP A 814 -12.73 -13.88 36.52
C ASP A 814 -11.26 -13.46 36.55
N THR A 815 -10.96 -12.38 37.28
CA THR A 815 -9.61 -11.83 37.40
C THR A 815 -8.67 -12.67 38.25
N SER A 816 -9.17 -13.65 39.03
CA SER A 816 -8.32 -14.51 39.86
C SER A 816 -7.35 -15.38 39.05
N TYR A 817 -7.67 -15.64 37.78
CA TYR A 817 -6.73 -16.25 36.83
C TYR A 817 -5.53 -15.34 36.53
N ILE A 818 -5.72 -14.02 36.45
CA ILE A 818 -4.62 -13.05 36.27
C ILE A 818 -3.74 -13.02 37.53
N ASP A 819 -4.33 -12.97 38.72
CA ASP A 819 -3.57 -12.97 39.98
C ASP A 819 -2.68 -14.23 40.11
N PHE A 820 -3.18 -15.38 39.64
CA PHE A 820 -2.41 -16.62 39.59
C PHE A 820 -1.29 -16.57 38.53
N ALA A 821 -1.56 -16.00 37.35
CA ALA A 821 -0.56 -15.79 36.30
C ALA A 821 0.64 -14.98 36.83
N LEU A 822 0.35 -13.82 37.43
CA LEU A 822 1.34 -12.89 38.00
C LEU A 822 2.23 -13.58 39.03
N THR A 823 1.61 -14.32 39.96
CA THR A 823 2.31 -15.08 41.00
C THR A 823 3.33 -16.08 40.39
N THR A 824 3.01 -16.70 39.25
CA THR A 824 3.94 -17.62 38.57
C THR A 824 5.02 -16.92 37.75
N LEU A 825 4.72 -15.75 37.18
CA LEU A 825 5.65 -14.97 36.35
C LEU A 825 6.68 -14.23 37.20
N ASP A 826 6.25 -13.61 38.30
CA ASP A 826 7.14 -12.98 39.27
C ASP A 826 8.14 -13.98 39.87
N GLY A 827 7.76 -15.26 40.02
CA GLY A 827 8.65 -16.33 40.46
C GLY A 827 9.75 -16.71 39.45
N VAL A 828 9.59 -16.34 38.17
CA VAL A 828 10.62 -16.51 37.12
C VAL A 828 11.46 -15.24 36.99
N VAL A 829 10.81 -14.07 36.87
CA VAL A 829 11.47 -12.77 36.67
C VAL A 829 12.33 -12.37 37.87
N ASN A 830 11.85 -12.62 39.09
CA ASN A 830 12.58 -12.28 40.33
C ASN A 830 13.40 -13.45 40.90
N SER A 831 13.70 -14.47 40.08
CA SER A 831 14.52 -15.61 40.51
C SER A 831 15.98 -15.13 40.75
N PRO A 832 16.54 -15.28 41.96
CA PRO A 832 17.84 -14.70 42.29
C PRO A 832 18.97 -15.44 41.56
N GLY A 833 19.62 -14.77 40.60
CA GLY A 833 20.79 -15.32 39.89
C GLY A 833 21.95 -15.67 40.82
N THR A 834 22.37 -16.93 40.80
CA THR A 834 23.57 -17.38 41.49
C THR A 834 24.84 -17.09 40.66
N PRO A 835 25.93 -16.64 41.31
CA PRO A 835 27.18 -16.30 40.64
C PRO A 835 28.01 -17.55 40.24
N PRO A 836 29.00 -17.43 39.35
CA PRO A 836 29.27 -18.43 38.32
C PRO A 836 30.17 -19.59 38.77
N LEU A 837 29.80 -20.83 38.43
CA LEU A 837 30.66 -22.02 38.50
C LEU A 837 30.38 -23.00 37.33
N PRO A 838 31.37 -23.81 36.92
CA PRO A 838 31.33 -24.60 35.69
C PRO A 838 30.58 -25.93 35.82
N GLN A 839 30.28 -26.55 34.67
CA GLN A 839 29.70 -27.89 34.55
C GLN A 839 30.50 -28.95 35.35
N THR A 840 29.90 -29.49 36.41
CA THR A 840 30.23 -30.84 36.91
C THR A 840 28.97 -31.53 37.42
N ASP A 841 28.54 -32.57 36.71
CA ASP A 841 27.74 -33.73 37.14
C ASP A 841 27.17 -33.69 38.58
N ASN A 842 25.94 -33.17 38.75
CA ASN A 842 24.85 -33.71 39.59
C ASN A 842 23.71 -32.70 39.89
N GLY A 843 22.97 -32.28 38.85
CA GLY A 843 21.50 -32.12 38.87
C GLY A 843 20.77 -31.31 39.96
N SER A 844 21.42 -30.37 40.67
CA SER A 844 20.85 -29.76 41.88
C SER A 844 20.85 -28.22 41.93
N ASN A 845 21.60 -27.54 41.07
CA ASN A 845 21.68 -26.08 41.06
C ASN A 845 21.13 -25.53 39.73
N PHE A 846 20.17 -24.62 39.83
CA PHE A 846 19.71 -23.76 38.75
C PHE A 846 20.83 -22.77 38.38
N PRO A 847 20.85 -22.23 37.14
CA PRO A 847 20.49 -20.82 36.97
C PRO A 847 19.29 -20.65 36.02
N GLU A 848 18.33 -19.72 36.20
CA GLU A 848 18.31 -18.38 36.81
C GLU A 848 18.72 -17.26 35.84
N ILE A 849 18.14 -16.08 36.07
CA ILE A 849 18.42 -14.84 35.35
C ILE A 849 19.89 -14.44 35.56
N VAL A 850 20.71 -14.58 34.52
CA VAL A 850 22.14 -14.22 34.55
C VAL A 850 22.28 -12.80 34.04
N ASN A 851 22.77 -11.89 34.90
CA ASN A 851 22.96 -10.47 34.58
C ASN A 851 21.68 -9.76 34.06
N GLY A 852 20.49 -10.19 34.49
CA GLY A 852 19.20 -9.68 33.99
C GLY A 852 18.59 -10.49 32.84
N ASN A 853 19.33 -11.46 32.29
CA ASN A 853 18.97 -12.12 31.04
C ASN A 853 18.68 -13.63 31.19
N LEU A 854 17.81 -14.15 30.31
CA LEU A 854 17.44 -15.55 30.24
C LEU A 854 18.65 -16.42 29.82
N ALA A 855 18.94 -17.41 30.64
CA ALA A 855 19.97 -18.42 30.41
C ALA A 855 19.35 -19.83 30.42
N GLU A 856 19.87 -20.71 29.58
CA GLU A 856 19.70 -22.15 29.74
C GLU A 856 20.83 -22.73 30.58
N TRP A 857 20.54 -23.82 31.30
CA TRP A 857 21.56 -24.57 32.06
C TRP A 857 22.68 -25.16 31.19
N CYS A 858 22.44 -25.28 29.89
CA CYS A 858 23.38 -25.76 28.88
C CYS A 858 24.05 -24.63 28.09
N ASP A 859 23.67 -23.36 28.31
CA ASP A 859 24.38 -22.21 27.76
C ASP A 859 25.77 -22.11 28.39
N GLY A 860 26.75 -21.65 27.61
CA GLY A 860 28.10 -21.44 28.10
C GLY A 860 28.81 -20.39 27.26
N ALA A 861 29.23 -19.29 27.89
CA ALA A 861 29.87 -18.12 27.25
C ALA A 861 31.23 -18.38 26.56
N SER A 862 31.69 -19.63 26.52
CA SER A 862 32.85 -20.05 25.71
C SER A 862 32.59 -21.35 24.93
N SER A 863 31.42 -21.98 25.13
CA SER A 863 30.92 -23.15 24.39
C SER A 863 29.53 -23.51 24.94
N SER A 864 28.48 -23.35 24.13
CA SER A 864 27.15 -23.86 24.46
C SER A 864 27.09 -25.37 24.22
N THR A 865 26.46 -26.12 25.13
CA THR A 865 26.18 -27.56 24.96
C THR A 865 24.69 -27.83 24.74
N CYS A 866 23.88 -26.80 24.48
CA CYS A 866 22.45 -26.93 24.22
C CYS A 866 22.18 -27.62 22.87
N ASN A 867 21.32 -28.63 22.89
CA ASN A 867 20.80 -29.24 21.67
C ASN A 867 19.79 -28.30 20.95
N ASN A 868 19.40 -28.64 19.73
CA ASN A 868 18.52 -27.81 18.91
C ASN A 868 17.22 -27.42 19.62
N ASP A 869 16.59 -28.34 20.37
CA ASP A 869 15.36 -28.02 21.11
C ASP A 869 15.63 -26.97 22.21
N GLN A 870 16.76 -27.12 22.92
CA GLN A 870 17.15 -26.25 24.03
C GLN A 870 17.41 -24.80 23.63
N GLN A 871 17.95 -24.58 22.43
CA GLN A 871 18.22 -23.23 21.93
C GLN A 871 16.92 -22.43 21.66
N TYR A 872 15.80 -23.11 21.38
CA TYR A 872 14.51 -22.47 21.07
C TYR A 872 13.76 -21.98 22.32
N PHE A 873 14.07 -22.50 23.50
CA PHE A 873 13.18 -22.38 24.65
C PHE A 873 13.04 -20.95 25.19
N LYS A 874 14.08 -20.12 25.05
CA LYS A 874 14.04 -18.70 25.45
C LYS A 874 13.13 -17.88 24.53
N GLY A 875 13.22 -18.08 23.21
CA GLY A 875 12.28 -17.48 22.25
C GLY A 875 10.84 -17.95 22.48
N ALA A 876 10.64 -19.25 22.74
CA ALA A 876 9.32 -19.81 23.05
C ALA A 876 8.71 -19.24 24.35
N PHE A 877 9.53 -19.01 25.39
CA PHE A 877 9.11 -18.33 26.62
C PHE A 877 8.66 -16.90 26.34
N MET A 878 9.48 -16.11 25.64
CA MET A 878 9.21 -14.71 25.36
C MET A 878 7.97 -14.50 24.46
N LYS A 879 7.71 -15.42 23.51
CA LYS A 879 6.48 -15.44 22.72
C LYS A 879 5.21 -15.61 23.57
N HIS A 880 5.23 -16.51 24.54
CA HIS A 880 4.08 -16.74 25.44
C HIS A 880 3.93 -15.63 26.50
N LEU A 881 5.04 -15.04 26.94
CA LEU A 881 5.02 -13.84 27.76
C LEU A 881 4.35 -12.68 26.99
N GLN A 882 4.68 -12.48 25.72
CA GLN A 882 4.05 -11.41 24.94
C GLN A 882 2.53 -11.60 24.83
N TYR A 883 2.07 -12.81 24.49
CA TYR A 883 0.63 -13.11 24.46
C TYR A 883 -0.07 -12.83 25.80
N PHE A 884 0.60 -13.10 26.93
CA PHE A 884 0.08 -12.70 28.24
C PHE A 884 0.00 -11.17 28.39
N LEU A 885 1.07 -10.45 28.04
CA LEU A 885 1.16 -8.98 28.16
C LEU A 885 0.19 -8.23 27.23
N ASP A 886 -0.22 -8.83 26.11
CA ASP A 886 -1.27 -8.31 25.23
C ASP A 886 -2.66 -8.35 25.88
N ASN A 887 -2.92 -9.35 26.73
CA ASN A 887 -4.23 -9.66 27.33
C ASN A 887 -4.43 -9.11 28.76
N VAL A 888 -3.53 -8.24 29.24
CA VAL A 888 -3.58 -7.67 30.60
C VAL A 888 -3.53 -6.14 30.60
N ASN A 889 -3.86 -5.54 31.74
CA ASN A 889 -3.90 -4.08 31.89
C ASN A 889 -2.48 -3.46 31.86
N ASN A 890 -2.44 -2.14 31.64
CA ASN A 890 -1.20 -1.38 31.56
C ASN A 890 -0.33 -1.49 32.82
N THR A 891 -0.90 -1.58 34.03
CA THR A 891 -0.12 -1.71 35.27
C THR A 891 0.71 -3.00 35.31
N VAL A 892 0.13 -4.13 34.90
CA VAL A 892 0.84 -5.42 34.78
C VAL A 892 1.92 -5.35 33.71
N ARG A 893 1.57 -4.73 32.58
CA ARG A 893 2.42 -4.58 31.40
C ARG A 893 3.64 -3.69 31.68
N ASP A 894 3.46 -2.57 32.36
CA ASP A 894 4.53 -1.65 32.77
C ASP A 894 5.48 -2.32 33.79
N HIS A 895 4.96 -3.19 34.68
CA HIS A 895 5.76 -3.95 35.66
C HIS A 895 6.77 -4.91 35.01
N TYR A 896 6.43 -5.53 33.88
CA TYR A 896 7.35 -6.42 33.14
C TYR A 896 8.15 -5.73 32.01
N ALA A 897 7.91 -4.44 31.74
CA ALA A 897 8.54 -3.74 30.61
C ALA A 897 10.08 -3.69 30.69
N SER A 898 10.66 -3.52 31.89
CA SER A 898 12.12 -3.56 32.09
C SER A 898 12.71 -4.92 31.72
N PHE A 899 12.08 -5.99 32.19
CA PHE A 899 12.53 -7.36 31.94
C PHE A 899 12.54 -7.72 30.45
N VAL A 900 11.49 -7.34 29.71
CA VAL A 900 11.43 -7.53 28.25
C VAL A 900 12.48 -6.67 27.53
N GLY A 901 12.71 -5.44 28.01
CA GLY A 901 13.76 -4.54 27.49
C GLY A 901 15.17 -5.06 27.70
N GLU A 902 15.43 -5.66 28.86
CA GLU A 902 16.69 -6.35 29.16
C GLU A 902 16.91 -7.50 28.18
N GLN A 903 15.93 -8.38 27.96
CA GLN A 903 16.08 -9.48 26.98
C GLN A 903 16.34 -8.96 25.55
N ALA A 904 15.60 -7.94 25.10
CA ALA A 904 15.76 -7.35 23.76
C ALA A 904 17.16 -6.77 23.55
N SER A 905 17.64 -5.99 24.53
CA SER A 905 18.99 -5.41 24.56
C SER A 905 20.07 -6.49 24.56
N ALA A 906 19.86 -7.55 25.34
CA ALA A 906 20.82 -8.59 25.58
C ALA A 906 21.04 -9.51 24.38
N VAL A 907 20.01 -9.77 23.57
CA VAL A 907 20.23 -10.47 22.29
C VAL A 907 21.08 -9.62 21.35
N ILE A 908 20.74 -8.35 21.12
CA ILE A 908 21.49 -7.46 20.21
C ILE A 908 22.97 -7.31 20.64
N HIS A 909 23.25 -7.26 21.95
CA HIS A 909 24.58 -6.94 22.46
C HIS A 909 25.44 -8.14 22.89
N TYR A 910 24.83 -9.30 23.13
CA TYR A 910 25.51 -10.51 23.60
C TYR A 910 25.18 -11.73 22.76
N GLY A 911 23.92 -11.87 22.34
CA GLY A 911 23.46 -12.97 21.51
C GLY A 911 23.84 -12.87 20.04
N THR A 912 24.06 -11.68 19.48
CA THR A 912 24.43 -11.49 18.07
C THR A 912 25.95 -11.49 17.88
N ASN A 913 26.47 -12.39 17.04
CA ASN A 913 27.89 -12.49 16.71
C ASN A 913 28.34 -11.41 15.70
N SER A 914 29.62 -11.41 15.31
CA SER A 914 30.17 -10.42 14.38
C SER A 914 29.68 -10.53 12.93
N ASP A 915 29.20 -11.70 12.52
CA ASP A 915 28.66 -11.97 11.18
C ASP A 915 27.15 -11.68 11.09
N GLY A 916 26.50 -11.45 12.24
CA GLY A 916 25.07 -11.14 12.38
C GLY A 916 24.22 -12.33 12.80
N ASP A 917 24.78 -13.53 12.91
CA ASP A 917 24.04 -14.70 13.40
C ASP A 917 23.75 -14.53 14.89
N ILE A 918 22.63 -15.07 15.35
CA ILE A 918 22.26 -15.01 16.76
C ILE A 918 22.47 -16.39 17.39
N GLY A 919 23.29 -16.41 18.44
CA GLY A 919 23.64 -17.59 19.22
C GLY A 919 22.71 -17.82 20.42
N SER A 920 22.89 -18.96 21.10
CA SER A 920 22.06 -19.30 22.26
C SER A 920 22.39 -18.47 23.50
N VAL A 921 23.56 -17.84 23.60
CA VAL A 921 24.01 -17.17 24.84
C VAL A 921 23.59 -15.70 24.85
N TRP A 922 22.60 -15.34 25.66
CA TRP A 922 22.06 -13.96 25.71
C TRP A 922 22.64 -13.11 26.84
N TYR A 923 23.48 -13.65 27.73
CA TYR A 923 23.89 -12.97 28.97
C TYR A 923 25.39 -12.61 29.04
N ALA A 924 26.14 -12.96 28.00
CA ALA A 924 27.57 -12.70 27.84
C ALA A 924 27.92 -12.74 26.34
N PRO A 925 28.82 -11.86 25.85
CA PRO A 925 29.27 -11.89 24.46
C PRO A 925 30.12 -13.14 24.17
N GLU A 926 30.10 -13.60 22.92
CA GLU A 926 30.96 -14.67 22.39
C GLU A 926 32.46 -14.29 22.29
#